data_AF-A0AAV3X473-F1
#
_entry.id   AF-A0AAV3X473-F1
#
_cell.length_a   1.000
_cell.length_b   1.000
_cell.length_c   1.000
_cell.angle_alpha   90.00
_cell.angle_beta   90.00
_cell.angle_gamma   90.00
#
_symmetry.space_group_name_H-M   'P 1'
#
loop_
_entity.id
_entity.type
_entity.pdbx_description
1 polymer ?
#
loop_
_entity_poly.entity_id
_entity_poly.type
_entity_poly.pdbx_seq_one_letter_code
_entity_poly.pdbx_strand_id
1 'polypeptide(L)'
;MTEAKTYKDTVNLPKTDFDMRANAVKREPEIQKFWAENQIYEKLSQNNPGDLFILHDGPPYANGSLHLGHALNKILKDIINKYQLLRGRKVRYVPGWDCHGLPIELKVLQQLKQEERQKLKPLELRHKARDFALKAVDEQRESFKRYGVWGDWENPYLTLKPEYEAAQIGVFGQMVLKGYIYRGLKPVHWSPSSKTALAEAELEYPEGHTSPSIYVAFPMTDLPPALKLDLEDYLPDLGVAVWTTTPWTIPANLAVSVNPELTYAVVEIEPQSASTPEKEEKTETKPSLKGKGKEKPSTAAPEAEKESQGIKFKYLLVAADLVDRLSSTLGSKLHKKAMVTGKDLEGATYRHPLFDRSSQIVIGGDYVTTESGTGLVHTAPGHGLEDYMVGQRYNLPILSPVDADGKFTAEAGQFAGLSVVTKGDQNISEGNAAVIEGLKAAGCLLKQERYEHKYPYDWRTKKPTIFRATEQWFASVEGFREKALEAIASVKWIPSQGENRITPMVAERSDWCISRQRSWGVPIPVFYDEATGEPLLNEETIAYVQKIIAEIGSDAWWELSTAELLPEKYRDNGHTYRKGTDTMDVWFDSGSSWAAVAKQRPELVYPVDMYLEGSDQHRGWFQSSLLTSVANNSIAPYKTVLTHGFTVDEQGRKMSKSLGNGIDPNEIIEGGKITLKQNGKDKQVELPAYGADVLRLWVSSVDYTNDVPLSENILKQLGDIRGKIRNTARFLLGNLHDFDPAKDAVPYEELPEIDRYMLHRMTEVFEEVTAAFESYQFFRFFQALQNFCVVDLSNFYLDIAKDRLYISAENTFRRRTCQTVMAIALENLARAIAPVLCHMAEDIWQYLPYKTPYKSVFESGWVKIEEQWKNPELAAKWQKLRQIRGEVNKVMEQARAEKMIGSSLDAKVLLYVADEELRQQLQALNPPSSLPPGIKLPEDTSQPEDDTEAIHVAVEVAPPEELALVVEKAPQKSQLSFKKVATVIGNLPDYLDEFLQKYGKSLITVGMLVTLLIVLRVVWVIVGTVNSLPLLQTSFELVGMLYSMVFVKNNLLLASDRQNLAARLKSIQTEVLDDTADMGREIRGKEKSPELEQETKVPTQTDTESQQTPITNDPLPMTNGVDELRYLLICSQVELVDSPAALEELQYKGQSDTLLIGVVKADGTKCDRCWNYSVHVGESSLHPLLCERCIPALAGQF
;
A
#
# COMPACT_ATOMS: atom_id res chain seq x y z
N MET A 1 43.18 35.78 -34.12
CA MET A 1 42.83 34.63 -34.99
C MET A 1 41.79 33.82 -34.25
N THR A 2 40.53 33.93 -34.63
CA THR A 2 39.46 33.06 -34.14
C THR A 2 39.64 31.67 -34.77
N GLU A 3 39.68 30.62 -33.96
CA GLU A 3 39.72 29.23 -34.44
C GLU A 3 38.61 28.99 -35.48
N ALA A 4 38.95 28.35 -36.59
CA ALA A 4 37.97 27.98 -37.61
C ALA A 4 36.94 27.02 -36.98
N LYS A 5 35.68 27.46 -36.84
CA LYS A 5 34.60 26.63 -36.32
C LYS A 5 34.44 25.37 -37.15
N THR A 6 34.31 24.22 -36.49
CA THR A 6 34.05 22.95 -37.18
C THR A 6 32.57 22.86 -37.56
N TYR A 7 32.19 22.17 -38.64
CA TYR A 7 30.78 22.04 -39.05
C TYR A 7 29.89 21.43 -37.96
N LYS A 8 30.46 20.65 -37.04
CA LYS A 8 29.77 20.09 -35.87
C LYS A 8 29.22 21.16 -34.93
N ASP A 9 29.89 22.32 -34.86
CA ASP A 9 29.48 23.44 -34.00
C ASP A 9 28.25 24.20 -34.55
N THR A 10 27.79 23.85 -35.76
CA THR A 10 26.61 24.43 -36.42
C THR A 10 25.33 23.61 -36.22
N VAL A 11 25.40 22.57 -35.40
CA VAL A 11 24.29 21.67 -35.07
C VAL A 11 23.48 22.26 -33.90
N ASN A 12 22.16 22.19 -33.99
CA ASN A 12 21.24 22.73 -32.99
C ASN A 12 21.12 21.81 -31.77
N LEU A 13 22.14 21.84 -30.90
CA LEU A 13 22.17 21.02 -29.69
C LEU A 13 21.19 21.51 -28.61
N PRO A 14 20.67 20.62 -27.74
CA PRO A 14 19.77 21.00 -26.66
C PRO A 14 20.44 21.95 -25.64
N LYS A 15 19.72 23.00 -25.21
CA LYS A 15 20.19 23.98 -24.22
C LYS A 15 19.16 24.13 -23.09
N THR A 16 19.55 23.85 -21.86
CA THR A 16 18.68 24.08 -20.69
C THR A 16 19.50 24.15 -19.41
N ASP A 17 19.08 25.03 -18.51
CA ASP A 17 19.60 25.16 -17.15
C ASP A 17 18.96 24.15 -16.18
N PHE A 18 18.04 23.31 -16.66
CA PHE A 18 17.46 22.22 -15.88
C PHE A 18 18.51 21.13 -15.63
N ASP A 19 18.95 21.00 -14.38
CA ASP A 19 19.99 20.05 -13.99
C ASP A 19 19.53 18.60 -14.23
N MET A 20 20.45 17.76 -14.69
CA MET A 20 20.25 16.31 -14.83
C MET A 20 20.00 15.65 -13.47
N ARG A 21 20.66 16.13 -12.40
CA ARG A 21 20.40 15.69 -11.03
C ARG A 21 19.30 16.54 -10.41
N ALA A 22 18.42 15.91 -9.63
CA ALA A 22 17.32 16.64 -8.97
C ALA A 22 17.78 17.52 -7.80
N ASN A 23 18.90 17.19 -7.17
CA ASN A 23 19.38 17.87 -5.95
C ASN A 23 18.26 18.05 -4.90
N ALA A 24 17.48 16.98 -4.69
CA ALA A 24 16.16 17.01 -4.06
C ALA A 24 16.15 17.61 -2.64
N VAL A 25 17.19 17.36 -1.84
CA VAL A 25 17.39 17.94 -0.49
C VAL A 25 17.30 19.46 -0.48
N LYS A 26 17.78 20.11 -1.54
CA LYS A 26 17.74 21.58 -1.67
C LYS A 26 16.53 22.03 -2.48
N ARG A 27 16.26 21.37 -3.60
CA ARG A 27 15.26 21.85 -4.57
C ARG A 27 13.81 21.63 -4.09
N GLU A 28 13.52 20.53 -3.42
CA GLU A 28 12.15 20.27 -2.92
C GLU A 28 11.72 21.30 -1.86
N PRO A 29 12.54 21.65 -0.85
CA PRO A 29 12.19 22.74 0.08
C PRO A 29 12.01 24.11 -0.58
N GLU A 30 12.80 24.45 -1.60
CA GLU A 30 12.61 25.69 -2.37
C GLU A 30 11.24 25.72 -3.07
N ILE A 31 10.83 24.60 -3.64
CA ILE A 31 9.52 24.44 -4.29
C ILE A 31 8.38 24.49 -3.26
N GLN A 32 8.53 23.82 -2.12
CA GLN A 32 7.54 23.87 -1.04
C GLN A 32 7.36 25.30 -0.52
N LYS A 33 8.46 26.05 -0.37
CA LYS A 33 8.44 27.46 -0.03
C LYS A 33 7.74 28.30 -1.10
N PHE A 34 8.03 28.06 -2.38
CA PHE A 34 7.34 28.72 -3.49
C PHE A 34 5.83 28.51 -3.46
N TRP A 35 5.37 27.27 -3.21
CA TRP A 35 3.93 26.97 -3.10
C TRP A 35 3.27 27.73 -1.95
N ALA A 36 3.94 27.80 -0.79
CA ALA A 36 3.45 28.52 0.39
C ALA A 36 3.40 30.04 0.15
N GLU A 37 4.47 30.63 -0.38
CA GLU A 37 4.54 32.07 -0.67
C GLU A 37 3.50 32.52 -1.70
N ASN A 38 3.19 31.66 -2.68
CA ASN A 38 2.18 31.95 -3.70
C ASN A 38 0.78 31.46 -3.31
N GLN A 39 0.62 30.83 -2.14
CA GLN A 39 -0.64 30.28 -1.63
C GLN A 39 -1.36 29.38 -2.65
N ILE A 40 -0.59 28.51 -3.32
CA ILE A 40 -1.09 27.69 -4.43
C ILE A 40 -2.21 26.76 -3.96
N TYR A 41 -2.00 26.06 -2.84
CA TYR A 41 -3.01 25.15 -2.29
C TYR A 41 -4.28 25.90 -1.89
N GLU A 42 -4.15 27.01 -1.15
CA GLU A 42 -5.28 27.78 -0.63
C GLU A 42 -6.14 28.33 -1.76
N LYS A 43 -5.50 28.90 -2.79
CA LYS A 43 -6.20 29.43 -3.97
C LYS A 43 -6.97 28.34 -4.70
N LEU A 44 -6.34 27.21 -5.00
CA LEU A 44 -7.00 26.11 -5.72
C LEU A 44 -8.10 25.47 -4.87
N SER A 45 -7.81 25.20 -3.60
CA SER A 45 -8.76 24.65 -2.63
C SER A 45 -10.03 25.50 -2.52
N GLN A 46 -9.92 26.84 -2.58
CA GLN A 46 -11.05 27.76 -2.43
C GLN A 46 -11.74 28.14 -3.75
N ASN A 47 -10.96 28.41 -4.79
CA ASN A 47 -11.44 29.11 -5.99
C ASN A 47 -11.61 28.22 -7.21
N ASN A 48 -11.23 26.94 -7.13
CA ASN A 48 -11.50 25.99 -8.20
C ASN A 48 -12.99 25.97 -8.57
N PRO A 49 -13.35 25.85 -9.86
CA PRO A 49 -14.73 26.06 -10.31
C PRO A 49 -15.68 24.89 -10.00
N GLY A 50 -15.16 23.69 -9.81
CA GLY A 50 -15.94 22.46 -9.60
C GLY A 50 -16.38 22.23 -8.16
N ASP A 51 -17.08 21.11 -7.97
CA ASP A 51 -17.69 20.73 -6.70
C ASP A 51 -16.68 20.50 -5.58
N LEU A 52 -17.15 20.67 -4.35
CA LEU A 52 -16.40 20.37 -3.15
C LEU A 52 -16.05 18.87 -3.08
N PHE A 53 -14.82 18.55 -2.68
CA PHE A 53 -14.34 17.22 -2.36
C PHE A 53 -13.72 17.21 -0.96
N ILE A 54 -14.17 16.28 -0.13
CA ILE A 54 -13.69 16.14 1.26
C ILE A 54 -13.20 14.71 1.48
N LEU A 55 -11.89 14.58 1.63
CA LEU A 55 -11.28 13.41 2.26
C LEU A 55 -11.07 13.76 3.74
N HIS A 56 -11.81 13.10 4.62
CA HIS A 56 -11.62 13.31 6.06
C HIS A 56 -10.43 12.50 6.54
N ASP A 57 -9.52 13.19 7.20
CA ASP A 57 -8.28 12.60 7.68
C ASP A 57 -8.54 11.81 8.95
N GLY A 58 -8.18 10.53 9.00
CA GLY A 58 -8.11 9.80 10.27
C GLY A 58 -6.93 10.31 11.09
N PRO A 59 -7.15 10.65 12.38
CA PRO A 59 -6.14 11.34 13.16
C PRO A 59 -5.04 10.36 13.62
N PRO A 60 -3.77 10.49 13.19
CA PRO A 60 -2.67 9.75 13.80
C PRO A 60 -2.52 10.09 15.29
N TYR A 61 -2.04 9.12 16.07
CA TYR A 61 -1.70 9.33 17.47
C TYR A 61 -0.50 10.28 17.62
N ALA A 62 -0.65 11.30 18.46
CA ALA A 62 0.40 12.26 18.79
C ALA A 62 1.40 11.69 19.83
N ASN A 63 2.12 10.61 19.49
CA ASN A 63 2.93 9.87 20.47
C ASN A 63 4.39 9.53 20.08
N GLY A 64 4.86 9.98 18.91
CA GLY A 64 6.24 9.76 18.47
C GLY A 64 6.47 10.00 16.98
N SER A 65 7.69 9.71 16.53
CA SER A 65 8.09 9.88 15.12
C SER A 65 7.27 9.00 14.17
N LEU A 66 7.05 9.51 12.96
CA LEU A 66 6.35 8.80 11.90
C LEU A 66 7.17 7.59 11.41
N HIS A 67 6.48 6.71 10.68
CA HIS A 67 7.07 5.52 10.06
C HIS A 67 6.47 5.34 8.67
N LEU A 68 6.97 4.37 7.89
CA LEU A 68 6.54 4.16 6.51
C LEU A 68 5.03 3.95 6.33
N GLY A 69 4.35 3.27 7.27
CA GLY A 69 2.88 3.19 7.24
C GLY A 69 2.18 4.57 7.26
N HIS A 70 2.70 5.55 8.01
CA HIS A 70 2.18 6.92 8.00
C HIS A 70 2.48 7.64 6.68
N ALA A 71 3.68 7.42 6.11
CA ALA A 71 4.03 7.98 4.80
C ALA A 71 3.13 7.42 3.69
N LEU A 72 2.95 6.10 3.64
CA LEU A 72 2.02 5.42 2.71
C LEU A 72 0.62 6.04 2.79
N ASN A 73 0.06 6.09 4.00
CA ASN A 73 -1.28 6.62 4.25
C ASN A 73 -1.43 8.07 3.77
N LYS A 74 -0.53 8.96 4.22
CA LYS A 74 -0.65 10.39 3.92
C LYS A 74 -0.34 10.75 2.48
N ILE A 75 0.61 10.05 1.86
CA ILE A 75 0.92 10.25 0.45
C ILE A 75 -0.26 9.77 -0.42
N LEU A 76 -0.90 8.65 -0.11
CA LEU A 76 -2.11 8.21 -0.85
C LEU A 76 -3.23 9.26 -0.77
N LYS A 77 -3.51 9.79 0.42
CA LYS A 77 -4.50 10.88 0.61
C LYS A 77 -4.15 12.10 -0.24
N ASP A 78 -2.87 12.48 -0.25
CA ASP A 78 -2.40 13.66 -0.98
C ASP A 78 -2.38 13.47 -2.50
N ILE A 79 -2.05 12.28 -3.01
CA ILE A 79 -2.17 11.92 -4.43
C ILE A 79 -3.62 12.12 -4.88
N ILE A 80 -4.59 11.62 -4.11
CA ILE A 80 -6.02 11.78 -4.39
C ILE A 80 -6.41 13.26 -4.37
N ASN A 81 -6.04 13.99 -3.31
CA ASN A 81 -6.38 15.40 -3.16
C ASN A 81 -5.79 16.26 -4.29
N LYS A 82 -4.51 16.08 -4.64
CA LYS A 82 -3.87 16.80 -5.76
C LYS A 82 -4.52 16.49 -7.10
N TYR A 83 -4.90 15.23 -7.34
CA TYR A 83 -5.65 14.84 -8.53
C TYR A 83 -7.01 15.56 -8.60
N GLN A 84 -7.77 15.60 -7.50
CA GLN A 84 -9.06 16.30 -7.46
C GLN A 84 -8.89 17.82 -7.66
N LEU A 85 -7.83 18.43 -7.12
CA LEU A 85 -7.50 19.85 -7.39
C LEU A 85 -7.22 20.09 -8.89
N LEU A 86 -6.44 19.22 -9.54
CA LEU A 86 -6.16 19.33 -10.98
C LEU A 86 -7.40 19.08 -11.84
N ARG A 87 -8.36 18.28 -11.36
CA ARG A 87 -9.69 18.14 -11.98
C ARG A 87 -10.59 19.36 -11.79
N GLY A 88 -10.09 20.42 -11.14
CA GLY A 88 -10.81 21.66 -10.93
C GLY A 88 -11.82 21.59 -9.78
N ARG A 89 -11.74 20.61 -8.88
CA ARG A 89 -12.59 20.54 -7.67
C ARG A 89 -12.01 21.34 -6.52
N LYS A 90 -12.88 21.83 -5.63
CA LYS A 90 -12.47 22.46 -4.37
C LYS A 90 -12.14 21.37 -3.36
N VAL A 91 -10.88 21.19 -2.99
CA VAL A 91 -10.49 20.15 -2.02
C VAL A 91 -10.32 20.74 -0.63
N ARG A 92 -11.09 20.26 0.35
CA ARG A 92 -10.91 20.63 1.76
C ARG A 92 -10.33 19.46 2.52
N TYR A 93 -9.03 19.54 2.76
CA TYR A 93 -8.31 18.54 3.54
C TYR A 93 -7.77 19.19 4.81
N VAL A 94 -8.36 18.82 5.94
CA VAL A 94 -7.92 19.28 7.25
C VAL A 94 -7.26 18.14 8.01
N PRO A 95 -5.93 18.17 8.20
CA PRO A 95 -5.23 17.19 9.00
C PRO A 95 -5.70 17.22 10.45
N GLY A 96 -5.62 16.08 11.13
CA GLY A 96 -5.83 16.06 12.58
C GLY A 96 -5.01 15.06 13.34
N TRP A 97 -5.14 15.11 14.66
CA TRP A 97 -4.37 14.28 15.58
C TRP A 97 -5.21 13.82 16.76
N ASP A 98 -4.91 12.59 17.16
CA ASP A 98 -5.46 11.97 18.34
C ASP A 98 -4.49 12.21 19.49
N CYS A 99 -4.90 13.12 20.36
CA CYS A 99 -4.09 13.66 21.43
C CYS A 99 -4.39 13.04 22.79
N HIS A 100 -5.31 12.07 22.90
CA HIS A 100 -5.73 11.50 24.18
C HIS A 100 -5.27 10.06 24.41
N GLY A 101 -5.59 9.56 25.62
CA GLY A 101 -5.51 8.16 25.96
C GLY A 101 -4.17 7.66 26.49
N LEU A 102 -4.14 6.35 26.73
CA LEU A 102 -3.04 5.60 27.32
C LEU A 102 -1.65 5.75 26.62
N PRO A 103 -1.51 5.89 25.28
CA PRO A 103 -0.18 5.97 24.66
C PRO A 103 0.64 7.14 25.18
N ILE A 104 -0.01 8.29 25.26
CA ILE A 104 0.62 9.55 25.64
C ILE A 104 0.93 9.53 27.13
N GLU A 105 -0.02 9.11 27.97
CA GLU A 105 0.23 8.95 29.41
C GLU A 105 1.44 8.06 29.69
N LEU A 106 1.57 6.91 29.00
CA LEU A 106 2.72 6.03 29.21
C LEU A 106 4.05 6.65 28.75
N LYS A 107 4.07 7.39 27.63
CA LYS A 107 5.27 8.08 27.17
C LYS A 107 5.72 9.14 28.17
N VAL A 108 4.78 9.92 28.70
CA VAL A 108 5.05 10.87 29.77
C VAL A 108 5.57 10.16 31.02
N LEU A 109 4.88 9.12 31.49
CA LEU A 109 5.29 8.36 32.67
C LEU A 109 6.68 7.74 32.48
N GLN A 110 6.99 7.18 31.31
CA GLN A 110 8.31 6.59 31.01
C GLN A 110 9.46 7.61 31.13
N GLN A 111 9.21 8.89 30.86
CA GLN A 111 10.19 9.98 31.00
C GLN A 111 10.40 10.45 32.44
N LEU A 112 9.47 10.13 33.35
CA LEU A 112 9.54 10.51 34.76
C LEU A 112 10.28 9.47 35.61
N LYS A 113 10.96 9.92 36.67
CA LYS A 113 11.57 9.04 37.68
C LYS A 113 10.49 8.41 38.57
N GLN A 114 10.79 7.26 39.19
CA GLN A 114 9.81 6.52 40.01
C GLN A 114 9.22 7.35 41.17
N GLU A 115 10.04 8.16 41.85
CA GLU A 115 9.58 9.04 42.94
C GLU A 115 8.63 10.15 42.45
N GLU A 116 8.88 10.68 41.25
CA GLU A 116 8.02 11.69 40.61
C GLU A 116 6.68 11.08 40.20
N ARG A 117 6.69 9.85 39.66
CA ARG A 117 5.47 9.12 39.29
C ARG A 117 4.55 8.89 40.49
N GLN A 118 5.09 8.58 41.66
CA GLN A 118 4.28 8.31 42.87
C GLN A 118 3.59 9.55 43.43
N LYS A 119 4.10 10.75 43.15
CA LYS A 119 3.55 12.02 43.65
C LYS A 119 2.67 12.75 42.63
N LEU A 120 2.62 12.27 41.40
CA LEU A 120 1.96 12.94 40.28
C LEU A 120 0.45 12.97 40.47
N LYS A 121 -0.12 14.18 40.51
CA LYS A 121 -1.57 14.37 40.58
C LYS A 121 -2.21 14.26 39.19
N PRO A 122 -3.52 13.91 39.08
CA PRO A 122 -4.22 13.83 37.79
C PRO A 122 -4.05 15.08 36.90
N LEU A 123 -4.24 16.28 37.45
CA LEU A 123 -4.11 17.53 36.70
C LEU A 123 -2.68 17.77 36.18
N GLU A 124 -1.66 17.46 36.99
CA GLU A 124 -0.25 17.57 36.57
C GLU A 124 0.09 16.58 35.45
N LEU A 125 -0.46 15.36 35.51
CA LEU A 125 -0.32 14.37 34.44
C LEU A 125 -0.97 14.87 33.15
N ARG A 126 -2.17 15.44 33.23
CA ARG A 126 -2.89 16.01 32.06
C ARG A 126 -2.10 17.12 31.40
N HIS A 127 -1.54 18.05 32.18
CA HIS A 127 -0.69 19.11 31.63
C HIS A 127 0.55 18.56 30.92
N LYS A 128 1.26 17.60 31.53
CA LYS A 128 2.43 16.96 30.90
C LYS A 128 2.04 16.18 29.64
N ALA A 129 0.87 15.54 29.63
CA ALA A 129 0.33 14.82 28.48
C ALA A 129 -0.03 15.76 27.32
N ARG A 130 -0.68 16.89 27.61
CA ARG A 130 -0.95 17.97 26.64
C ARG A 130 0.35 18.48 26.01
N ASP A 131 1.35 18.84 26.82
CA ASP A 131 2.61 19.39 26.34
C ASP A 131 3.36 18.39 25.44
N PHE A 132 3.36 17.11 25.83
CA PHE A 132 3.95 16.04 25.03
C PHE A 132 3.20 15.83 23.70
N ALA A 133 1.87 15.81 23.73
CA ALA A 133 1.04 15.64 22.54
C ALA A 133 1.26 16.79 21.55
N LEU A 134 1.22 18.05 22.01
CA LEU A 134 1.43 19.22 21.16
C LEU A 134 2.82 19.22 20.51
N LYS A 135 3.86 18.85 21.26
CA LYS A 135 5.20 18.69 20.70
C LYS A 135 5.25 17.61 19.61
N ALA A 136 4.62 16.46 19.86
CA ALA A 136 4.55 15.38 18.87
C ALA A 136 3.76 15.80 17.61
N VAL A 137 2.67 16.56 17.77
CA VAL A 137 1.91 17.15 16.66
C VAL A 137 2.82 18.01 15.78
N ASP A 138 3.61 18.91 16.38
CA ASP A 138 4.49 19.79 15.62
C ASP A 138 5.56 19.01 14.84
N GLU A 139 6.21 18.02 15.47
CA GLU A 139 7.22 17.17 14.81
C GLU A 139 6.64 16.35 13.65
N GLN A 140 5.44 15.77 13.85
CA GLN A 140 4.75 14.99 12.83
C GLN A 140 4.24 15.88 11.69
N ARG A 141 3.72 17.09 12.00
CA ARG A 141 3.27 18.07 11.00
C ARG A 141 4.38 18.45 10.04
N GLU A 142 5.56 18.81 10.57
CA GLU A 142 6.70 19.19 9.73
C GLU A 142 7.19 18.02 8.87
N SER A 143 7.13 16.78 9.40
CA SER A 143 7.44 15.59 8.62
C SER A 143 6.45 15.36 7.48
N PHE A 144 5.14 15.50 7.71
CA PHE A 144 4.13 15.37 6.65
C PHE A 144 4.26 16.46 5.58
N LYS A 145 4.51 17.72 5.97
CA LYS A 145 4.84 18.80 5.02
C LYS A 145 6.07 18.44 4.18
N ARG A 146 7.12 17.89 4.81
CA ARG A 146 8.35 17.46 4.11
C ARG A 146 8.10 16.38 3.07
N TYR A 147 7.09 15.52 3.27
CA TYR A 147 6.65 14.51 2.28
C TYR A 147 5.92 15.13 1.06
N GLY A 148 5.74 16.45 1.02
CA GLY A 148 5.04 17.18 -0.04
C GLY A 148 3.52 17.23 0.11
N VAL A 149 2.99 16.87 1.29
CA VAL A 149 1.54 16.80 1.53
C VAL A 149 0.94 18.20 1.70
N TRP A 150 -0.12 18.49 0.96
CA TRP A 150 -0.91 19.70 1.12
C TRP A 150 -2.10 19.48 2.05
N GLY A 151 -2.50 20.52 2.77
CA GLY A 151 -3.59 20.51 3.73
C GLY A 151 -3.64 21.80 4.53
N ASP A 152 -4.72 22.00 5.27
CA ASP A 152 -4.82 23.12 6.23
C ASP A 152 -3.98 22.83 7.48
N TRP A 153 -2.68 23.08 7.38
CA TRP A 153 -1.71 22.86 8.45
C TRP A 153 -1.74 23.93 9.55
N GLU A 154 -2.39 25.07 9.28
CA GLU A 154 -2.52 26.19 10.21
C GLU A 154 -3.71 25.97 11.16
N ASN A 155 -4.79 25.34 10.67
CA ASN A 155 -5.99 25.05 11.47
C ASN A 155 -6.28 23.55 11.58
N PRO A 156 -5.31 22.71 12.01
CA PRO A 156 -5.58 21.29 12.19
C PRO A 156 -6.60 21.06 13.30
N TYR A 157 -7.33 19.94 13.22
CA TYR A 157 -8.18 19.52 14.34
C TYR A 157 -7.36 18.65 15.31
N LEU A 158 -7.54 18.86 16.61
CA LEU A 158 -6.89 18.08 17.65
C LEU A 158 -7.97 17.60 18.61
N THR A 159 -7.93 16.35 19.04
CA THR A 159 -8.97 15.83 19.95
C THR A 159 -8.98 16.53 21.32
N LEU A 160 -7.87 17.19 21.70
CA LEU A 160 -7.74 17.96 22.95
C LEU A 160 -8.27 19.41 22.88
N LYS A 161 -8.78 19.86 21.72
CA LYS A 161 -9.30 21.23 21.59
C LYS A 161 -10.67 21.33 22.28
N PRO A 162 -10.96 22.41 23.05
CA PRO A 162 -12.22 22.58 23.76
C PRO A 162 -13.47 22.36 22.89
N GLU A 163 -13.46 22.90 21.67
CA GLU A 163 -14.56 22.76 20.72
C GLU A 163 -14.76 21.32 20.22
N TYR A 164 -13.67 20.54 20.13
CA TYR A 164 -13.73 19.12 19.75
C TYR A 164 -14.31 18.30 20.90
N GLU A 165 -13.78 18.48 22.11
CA GLU A 165 -14.23 17.78 23.31
C GLU A 165 -15.71 18.06 23.59
N ALA A 166 -16.16 19.31 23.41
CA ALA A 166 -17.56 19.66 23.55
C ALA A 166 -18.46 18.98 22.49
N ALA A 167 -18.00 18.87 21.24
CA ALA A 167 -18.74 18.14 20.21
C ALA A 167 -18.83 16.63 20.53
N GLN A 168 -17.75 16.05 21.05
CA GLN A 168 -17.72 14.67 21.53
C GLN A 168 -18.71 14.44 22.67
N ILE A 169 -18.77 15.35 23.66
CA ILE A 169 -19.77 15.30 24.74
C ILE A 169 -21.19 15.39 24.17
N GLY A 170 -21.40 16.18 23.12
CA GLY A 170 -22.68 16.24 22.40
C GLY A 170 -23.08 14.90 21.79
N VAL A 171 -22.15 14.22 21.09
CA VAL A 171 -22.37 12.87 20.52
C VAL A 171 -22.71 11.86 21.62
N PHE A 172 -21.94 11.87 22.72
CA PHE A 172 -22.22 11.04 23.89
C PHE A 172 -23.60 11.33 24.48
N GLY A 173 -23.92 12.60 24.67
CA GLY A 173 -25.19 13.04 25.25
C GLY A 173 -26.40 12.57 24.47
N GLN A 174 -26.37 12.73 23.15
CA GLN A 174 -27.44 12.25 22.28
C GLN A 174 -27.61 10.72 22.35
N MET A 175 -26.50 9.97 22.47
CA MET A 175 -26.57 8.52 22.65
C MET A 175 -27.16 8.13 24.02
N VAL A 176 -26.85 8.88 25.09
CA VAL A 176 -27.50 8.71 26.41
C VAL A 176 -29.01 8.95 26.30
N LEU A 177 -29.43 10.06 25.70
CA LEU A 177 -30.84 10.44 25.59
C LEU A 177 -31.66 9.45 24.75
N LYS A 178 -31.03 8.75 23.81
CA LYS A 178 -31.65 7.67 23.03
C LYS A 178 -31.63 6.30 23.72
N GLY A 179 -31.06 6.21 24.93
CA GLY A 179 -30.95 4.96 25.68
C GLY A 179 -29.88 3.99 25.17
N TYR A 180 -28.95 4.46 24.33
CA TYR A 180 -27.86 3.62 23.81
C TYR A 180 -26.68 3.53 24.76
N ILE A 181 -26.56 4.44 25.72
CA ILE A 181 -25.51 4.42 26.73
C ILE A 181 -26.11 4.07 28.09
N TYR A 182 -25.52 3.09 28.76
CA TYR A 182 -25.94 2.65 30.08
C TYR A 182 -24.74 2.23 30.93
N ARG A 183 -24.96 2.15 32.24
CA ARG A 183 -23.97 1.70 33.22
C ARG A 183 -24.30 0.26 33.63
N GLY A 184 -23.31 -0.62 33.59
CA GLY A 184 -23.50 -2.04 33.91
C GLY A 184 -22.30 -2.65 34.64
N LEU A 185 -22.56 -3.67 35.46
CA LEU A 185 -21.54 -4.54 36.04
C LEU A 185 -21.34 -5.73 35.10
N LYS A 186 -20.26 -5.72 34.31
CA LYS A 186 -19.94 -6.79 33.34
C LYS A 186 -18.47 -7.17 33.41
N PRO A 187 -18.10 -8.44 33.12
CA PRO A 187 -16.72 -8.82 32.89
C PRO A 187 -16.16 -8.05 31.70
N VAL A 188 -15.04 -7.38 31.91
CA VAL A 188 -14.27 -6.72 30.86
C VAL A 188 -12.84 -7.23 30.91
N HIS A 189 -12.14 -7.10 29.78
CA HIS A 189 -10.69 -7.23 29.81
C HIS A 189 -10.12 -6.14 30.72
N TRP A 190 -9.44 -6.57 31.77
CA TRP A 190 -8.84 -5.71 32.77
C TRP A 190 -7.33 -5.91 32.74
N SER A 191 -6.60 -4.80 32.76
CA SER A 191 -5.15 -4.81 32.94
C SER A 191 -4.80 -4.45 34.38
N PRO A 192 -4.37 -5.41 35.23
CA PRO A 192 -3.91 -5.10 36.58
C PRO A 192 -2.68 -4.19 36.60
N SER A 193 -1.84 -4.25 35.56
CA SER A 193 -0.65 -3.41 35.44
C SER A 193 -0.99 -1.95 35.10
N SER A 194 -2.01 -1.73 34.27
CA SER A 194 -2.46 -0.40 33.85
C SER A 194 -3.66 0.12 34.65
N LYS A 195 -4.25 -0.72 35.52
CA LYS A 195 -5.44 -0.46 36.34
C LYS A 195 -6.62 0.12 35.56
N THR A 196 -6.89 -0.44 34.39
CA THR A 196 -7.96 0.02 33.50
C THR A 196 -8.56 -1.13 32.73
N ALA A 197 -9.83 -0.97 32.36
CA ALA A 197 -10.43 -1.76 31.30
C ALA A 197 -9.70 -1.53 29.97
N LEU A 198 -9.64 -2.56 29.14
CA LEU A 198 -9.08 -2.57 27.79
C LEU A 198 -10.15 -3.02 26.79
N ALA A 199 -10.18 -2.41 25.61
CA ALA A 199 -10.92 -2.95 24.47
C ALA A 199 -10.16 -4.13 23.85
N GLU A 200 -10.84 -4.97 23.06
CA GLU A 200 -10.22 -6.08 22.34
C GLU A 200 -9.09 -5.62 21.39
N ALA A 201 -9.25 -4.44 20.78
CA ALA A 201 -8.22 -3.80 19.96
C ALA A 201 -6.96 -3.39 20.74
N GLU A 202 -7.03 -3.38 22.08
CA GLU A 202 -5.93 -3.05 22.99
C GLU A 202 -5.27 -4.31 23.59
N LEU A 203 -5.53 -5.48 23.01
CA LEU A 203 -4.93 -6.75 23.44
C LEU A 203 -3.92 -7.26 22.42
N GLU A 204 -2.92 -7.99 22.89
CA GLU A 204 -2.03 -8.76 22.03
C GLU A 204 -1.86 -10.18 22.54
N TYR A 205 -1.45 -11.08 21.66
CA TYR A 205 -1.36 -12.51 21.94
C TYR A 205 0.07 -12.99 21.59
N PRO A 206 1.03 -12.91 22.53
CA PRO A 206 2.38 -13.37 22.30
C PRO A 206 2.44 -14.91 22.16
N GLU A 207 3.40 -15.41 21.39
CA GLU A 207 3.68 -16.85 21.27
C GLU A 207 4.35 -17.39 22.54
N GLY A 208 4.14 -18.68 22.83
CA GLY A 208 4.82 -19.38 23.93
C GLY A 208 4.25 -19.16 25.33
N HIS A 209 3.09 -18.50 25.48
CA HIS A 209 2.45 -18.36 26.79
C HIS A 209 2.05 -19.73 27.35
N THR A 210 2.45 -20.02 28.59
CA THR A 210 2.08 -21.24 29.30
C THR A 210 1.25 -20.92 30.54
N SER A 211 0.11 -21.59 30.70
CA SER A 211 -0.75 -21.55 31.88
C SER A 211 -0.72 -22.90 32.65
N PRO A 212 -0.98 -22.90 33.97
CA PRO A 212 -1.30 -24.13 34.69
C PRO A 212 -2.68 -24.64 34.28
N SER A 213 -2.74 -25.85 33.70
CA SER A 213 -3.97 -26.56 33.38
C SER A 213 -4.30 -27.54 34.50
N ILE A 214 -5.53 -27.52 34.99
CA ILE A 214 -5.99 -28.42 36.04
C ILE A 214 -7.30 -29.11 35.67
N TYR A 215 -7.41 -30.36 36.13
CA TYR A 215 -8.64 -31.14 36.12
C TYR A 215 -9.10 -31.29 37.57
N VAL A 216 -10.34 -30.91 37.84
CA VAL A 216 -10.88 -30.82 39.20
C VAL A 216 -12.22 -31.52 39.24
N ALA A 217 -12.46 -32.34 40.27
CA ALA A 217 -13.75 -32.97 40.50
C ALA A 217 -14.52 -32.25 41.60
N PHE A 218 -15.76 -31.85 41.31
CA PHE A 218 -16.66 -31.23 42.29
C PHE A 218 -17.63 -32.31 42.82
N PRO A 219 -17.76 -32.51 44.14
CA PRO A 219 -18.66 -33.52 44.68
C PRO A 219 -20.12 -33.29 44.27
N MET A 220 -20.73 -34.23 43.55
CA MET A 220 -22.16 -34.20 43.26
C MET A 220 -22.95 -34.42 44.54
N THR A 221 -24.01 -33.63 44.75
CA THR A 221 -24.82 -33.65 45.98
C THR A 221 -26.26 -34.12 45.75
N ASP A 222 -26.89 -33.76 44.64
CA ASP A 222 -28.25 -34.19 44.31
C ASP A 222 -28.45 -34.22 42.79
N LEU A 223 -29.40 -35.04 42.36
CA LEU A 223 -29.72 -35.27 40.94
C LEU A 223 -31.17 -34.84 40.66
N PRO A 224 -31.49 -34.39 39.44
CA PRO A 224 -32.87 -34.16 39.03
C PRO A 224 -33.69 -35.45 39.13
N PRO A 225 -35.00 -35.38 39.40
CA PRO A 225 -35.86 -36.57 39.54
C PRO A 225 -35.76 -37.57 38.38
N ALA A 226 -35.54 -37.07 37.16
CA ALA A 226 -35.38 -37.88 35.96
C ALA A 226 -34.13 -38.78 35.97
N LEU A 227 -33.08 -38.41 36.72
CA LEU A 227 -31.80 -39.12 36.78
C LEU A 227 -31.59 -39.90 38.08
N LYS A 228 -32.47 -39.77 39.08
CA LYS A 228 -32.31 -40.47 40.37
C LYS A 228 -32.32 -41.99 40.20
N LEU A 229 -33.26 -42.52 39.43
CA LEU A 229 -33.37 -43.96 39.17
C LEU A 229 -32.11 -44.57 38.50
N ASP A 230 -31.40 -43.77 37.71
CA ASP A 230 -30.27 -44.25 36.90
C ASP A 230 -28.90 -43.96 37.53
N LEU A 231 -28.77 -42.90 38.34
CA LEU A 231 -27.49 -42.40 38.82
C LEU A 231 -27.35 -42.28 40.36
N GLU A 232 -28.40 -42.52 41.15
CA GLU A 232 -28.35 -42.38 42.61
C GLU A 232 -27.35 -43.33 43.27
N ASP A 233 -27.15 -44.52 42.72
CA ASP A 233 -26.18 -45.53 43.19
C ASP A 233 -24.71 -45.07 43.14
N TYR A 234 -24.41 -44.00 42.39
CA TYR A 234 -23.05 -43.44 42.29
C TYR A 234 -22.79 -42.32 43.32
N LEU A 235 -23.81 -41.86 44.04
CA LEU A 235 -23.65 -40.88 45.12
C LEU A 235 -23.27 -41.58 46.44
N PRO A 236 -22.43 -40.97 47.31
CA PRO A 236 -21.84 -39.63 47.20
C PRO A 236 -20.49 -39.58 46.47
N ASP A 237 -20.04 -40.69 45.86
CA ASP A 237 -18.68 -40.84 45.30
C ASP A 237 -18.53 -40.29 43.85
N LEU A 238 -19.57 -39.66 43.31
CA LEU A 238 -19.61 -39.07 41.98
C LEU A 238 -19.06 -37.63 41.99
N GLY A 239 -18.01 -37.39 41.20
CA GLY A 239 -17.45 -36.06 40.96
C GLY A 239 -17.81 -35.50 39.59
N VAL A 240 -18.21 -34.22 39.53
CA VAL A 240 -18.37 -33.46 38.30
C VAL A 240 -16.98 -32.98 37.86
N ALA A 241 -16.42 -33.58 36.81
CA ALA A 241 -15.06 -33.29 36.38
C ALA A 241 -15.03 -32.07 35.47
N VAL A 242 -14.38 -30.99 35.90
CA VAL A 242 -14.18 -29.76 35.14
C VAL A 242 -12.71 -29.59 34.77
N TRP A 243 -12.47 -28.84 33.69
CA TRP A 243 -11.13 -28.45 33.26
C TRP A 243 -11.02 -26.93 33.21
N THR A 244 -9.87 -26.39 33.62
CA THR A 244 -9.57 -24.96 33.47
C THR A 244 -8.07 -24.70 33.36
N THR A 245 -7.70 -23.67 32.60
CA THR A 245 -6.35 -23.09 32.53
C THR A 245 -6.17 -21.90 33.48
N THR A 246 -7.22 -21.51 34.20
CA THR A 246 -7.23 -20.38 35.14
C THR A 246 -7.66 -20.84 36.55
N PRO A 247 -6.84 -21.62 37.27
CA PRO A 247 -7.14 -22.08 38.63
C PRO A 247 -7.67 -20.98 39.56
N TRP A 248 -7.13 -19.77 39.45
CA TRP A 248 -7.53 -18.61 40.24
C TRP A 248 -9.01 -18.21 40.10
N THR A 249 -9.73 -18.68 39.07
CA THR A 249 -11.17 -18.41 38.90
C THR A 249 -12.06 -19.39 39.65
N ILE A 250 -11.53 -20.54 40.13
CA ILE A 250 -12.31 -21.56 40.86
C ILE A 250 -13.04 -20.97 42.08
N PRO A 251 -12.44 -20.12 42.94
CA PRO A 251 -13.16 -19.49 44.05
C PRO A 251 -14.47 -18.76 43.64
N ALA A 252 -14.54 -18.27 42.41
CA ALA A 252 -15.69 -17.57 41.86
C ALA A 252 -16.73 -18.47 41.18
N ASN A 253 -16.53 -19.81 41.17
CA ASN A 253 -17.42 -20.75 40.49
C ASN A 253 -18.84 -20.79 41.09
N LEU A 254 -19.86 -20.57 40.27
CA LEU A 254 -21.26 -20.58 40.72
C LEU A 254 -22.15 -21.61 40.00
N ALA A 255 -21.67 -22.18 38.91
CA ALA A 255 -22.33 -23.25 38.19
C ALA A 255 -21.32 -24.10 37.41
N VAL A 256 -21.77 -25.23 36.86
CA VAL A 256 -21.05 -25.97 35.83
C VAL A 256 -21.93 -26.02 34.58
N SER A 257 -21.42 -25.53 33.47
CA SER A 257 -22.13 -25.51 32.19
C SER A 257 -21.91 -26.79 31.41
N VAL A 258 -23.02 -27.31 30.86
CA VAL A 258 -23.06 -28.44 29.93
C VAL A 258 -23.71 -28.02 28.61
N ASN A 259 -23.40 -28.74 27.53
CA ASN A 259 -24.09 -28.61 26.25
C ASN A 259 -25.33 -29.51 26.28
N PRO A 260 -26.53 -29.02 25.92
CA PRO A 260 -27.76 -29.80 26.04
C PRO A 260 -27.82 -31.00 25.06
N GLU A 261 -27.11 -30.94 23.94
CA GLU A 261 -27.12 -31.94 22.87
C GLU A 261 -26.03 -33.01 23.03
N LEU A 262 -24.99 -32.73 23.83
CA LEU A 262 -23.92 -33.70 24.07
C LEU A 262 -24.38 -34.82 25.00
N THR A 263 -23.78 -36.00 24.82
CA THR A 263 -23.94 -37.13 25.74
C THR A 263 -22.79 -37.18 26.74
N TYR A 264 -23.12 -37.36 28.00
CA TYR A 264 -22.21 -37.45 29.13
C TYR A 264 -22.17 -38.86 29.69
N ALA A 265 -21.02 -39.27 30.22
CA ALA A 265 -20.79 -40.58 30.79
C ALA A 265 -20.43 -40.45 32.27
N VAL A 266 -21.05 -41.30 33.10
CA VAL A 266 -20.49 -41.64 34.40
C VAL A 266 -19.43 -42.71 34.19
N VAL A 267 -18.19 -42.41 34.58
CA VAL A 267 -17.05 -43.32 34.44
C VAL A 267 -16.49 -43.72 35.80
N GLU A 268 -16.15 -44.99 35.96
CA GLU A 268 -15.40 -45.49 37.11
C GLU A 268 -13.89 -45.34 36.86
N ILE A 269 -13.17 -44.82 37.85
CA ILE A 269 -11.72 -44.68 37.81
C ILE A 269 -11.07 -45.98 38.32
N GLU A 270 -10.21 -46.61 37.50
CA GLU A 270 -9.42 -47.75 37.97
C GLU A 270 -8.35 -47.29 38.98
N PRO A 271 -8.26 -47.89 40.19
CA PRO A 271 -7.25 -47.52 41.18
C PRO A 271 -5.84 -47.82 40.65
N GLN A 272 -4.95 -46.83 40.64
CA GLN A 272 -3.54 -47.10 40.32
C GLN A 272 -2.92 -48.00 41.41
N SER A 273 -2.61 -49.26 41.08
CA SER A 273 -1.72 -50.07 41.90
C SER A 273 -0.32 -49.46 41.87
N ALA A 274 0.27 -49.20 43.03
CA ALA A 274 1.63 -48.66 43.16
C ALA A 274 2.64 -49.51 42.37
N SER A 275 3.01 -49.07 41.17
CA SER A 275 4.03 -49.70 40.35
C SER A 275 5.43 -49.24 40.78
N THR A 276 6.29 -50.23 40.97
CA THR A 276 7.71 -50.18 41.35
C THR A 276 8.53 -49.26 40.42
N PRO A 277 9.54 -48.51 40.90
CA PRO A 277 10.30 -47.63 40.04
C PRO A 277 11.21 -48.42 39.09
N GLU A 278 10.97 -48.31 37.78
CA GLU A 278 11.90 -48.74 36.75
C GLU A 278 13.08 -47.77 36.66
N LYS A 279 14.25 -48.36 36.43
CA LYS A 279 15.56 -47.71 36.40
C LYS A 279 15.70 -46.83 35.15
N GLU A 280 15.87 -45.53 35.35
CA GLU A 280 16.42 -44.66 34.31
C GLU A 280 17.95 -44.67 34.33
N GLU A 281 18.46 -44.87 33.12
CA GLU A 281 19.85 -45.03 32.74
C GLU A 281 20.57 -43.68 32.73
N LYS A 282 21.78 -43.65 33.28
CA LYS A 282 22.64 -42.46 33.33
C LYS A 282 23.16 -42.12 31.94
N THR A 283 23.07 -40.85 31.55
CA THR A 283 24.12 -40.23 30.75
C THR A 283 24.42 -38.83 31.26
N GLU A 284 25.70 -38.62 31.53
CA GLU A 284 26.28 -37.46 32.19
C GLU A 284 26.31 -36.23 31.27
N THR A 285 26.18 -35.03 31.84
CA THR A 285 27.19 -33.96 31.67
C THR A 285 26.98 -32.83 32.69
N LYS A 286 28.07 -32.52 33.40
CA LYS A 286 28.29 -31.40 34.36
C LYS A 286 28.34 -30.04 33.62
N PRO A 287 28.08 -28.86 34.26
CA PRO A 287 29.02 -28.24 35.23
C PRO A 287 28.34 -27.54 36.44
N SER A 288 28.82 -27.79 37.67
CA SER A 288 29.77 -26.95 38.43
C SER A 288 29.13 -25.74 39.13
N LEU A 289 29.09 -25.74 40.47
CA LEU A 289 29.74 -24.75 41.34
C LEU A 289 29.46 -25.04 42.83
N LYS A 290 30.54 -25.00 43.62
CA LYS A 290 30.63 -24.96 45.09
C LYS A 290 29.85 -23.73 45.59
N GLY A 291 29.12 -23.67 46.69
CA GLY A 291 29.24 -24.32 47.99
C GLY A 291 29.36 -23.24 49.07
N LYS A 292 28.46 -23.25 50.07
CA LYS A 292 28.69 -22.89 51.49
C LYS A 292 27.34 -22.86 52.23
N GLY A 293 27.23 -23.74 53.23
CA GLY A 293 26.05 -23.85 54.09
C GLY A 293 26.09 -22.95 55.31
N LYS A 294 25.03 -23.06 56.12
CA LYS A 294 25.09 -23.17 57.58
C LYS A 294 23.72 -23.55 58.15
N GLU A 295 23.81 -24.19 59.31
CA GLU A 295 22.87 -25.05 59.99
C GLU A 295 21.70 -24.34 60.71
N LYS A 296 20.68 -25.15 61.02
CA LYS A 296 19.55 -24.91 61.94
C LYS A 296 19.99 -24.75 63.40
N PRO A 297 19.10 -24.29 64.30
CA PRO A 297 18.44 -25.22 65.24
C PRO A 297 16.91 -24.94 65.35
N SER A 298 16.01 -25.93 65.25
CA SER A 298 15.58 -26.93 66.28
C SER A 298 14.70 -26.36 67.40
N THR A 299 13.43 -26.82 67.47
CA THR A 299 12.70 -27.35 68.66
C THR A 299 11.21 -27.58 68.28
N ALA A 300 10.78 -28.84 68.09
CA ALA A 300 9.93 -29.69 68.97
C ALA A 300 8.41 -29.42 68.82
N ALA A 301 7.68 -30.17 67.96
CA ALA A 301 6.86 -31.39 68.23
C ALA A 301 5.39 -31.04 68.63
N PRO A 302 4.34 -31.87 68.36
CA PRO A 302 4.34 -33.30 68.08
C PRO A 302 3.55 -33.75 66.82
N GLU A 303 3.59 -35.05 66.62
CA GLU A 303 3.06 -35.87 65.54
C GLU A 303 1.53 -35.81 65.38
N ALA A 304 1.07 -35.71 64.13
CA ALA A 304 -0.25 -36.15 63.70
C ALA A 304 -0.10 -36.86 62.33
N GLU A 305 -0.55 -38.11 62.34
CA GLU A 305 -0.80 -39.09 61.30
C GLU A 305 -0.63 -38.68 59.83
N LYS A 306 0.25 -39.42 59.12
CA LYS A 306 0.32 -39.46 57.66
C LYS A 306 -0.82 -40.33 57.13
N GLU A 307 -1.95 -39.71 56.77
CA GLU A 307 -2.91 -40.31 55.85
C GLU A 307 -2.47 -40.04 54.40
N SER A 308 -2.49 -41.09 53.59
CA SER A 308 -2.27 -41.03 52.15
C SER A 308 -3.43 -40.27 51.48
N GLN A 309 -3.20 -39.04 51.03
CA GLN A 309 -4.19 -38.27 50.26
C GLN A 309 -4.35 -38.83 48.84
N GLY A 310 -5.25 -39.80 48.68
CA GLY A 310 -5.75 -40.28 47.39
C GLY A 310 -6.92 -39.44 46.88
N ILE A 311 -7.17 -39.49 45.57
CA ILE A 311 -8.35 -38.89 44.92
C ILE A 311 -9.63 -39.39 45.60
N LYS A 312 -10.53 -38.49 46.01
CA LYS A 312 -11.72 -38.82 46.82
C LYS A 312 -12.83 -39.52 46.03
N PHE A 313 -12.80 -39.46 44.70
CA PHE A 313 -13.91 -39.88 43.84
C PHE A 313 -13.68 -41.24 43.22
N LYS A 314 -14.67 -42.12 43.32
CA LYS A 314 -14.70 -43.40 42.60
C LYS A 314 -15.26 -43.25 41.19
N TYR A 315 -16.21 -42.33 41.02
CA TYR A 315 -16.89 -42.07 39.75
C TYR A 315 -16.72 -40.61 39.32
N LEU A 316 -16.62 -40.37 38.00
CA LEU A 316 -16.58 -39.03 37.41
C LEU A 316 -17.67 -38.87 36.35
N LEU A 317 -18.24 -37.69 36.27
CA LEU A 317 -19.07 -37.25 35.15
C LEU A 317 -18.22 -36.47 34.14
N VAL A 318 -18.16 -36.96 32.90
CA VAL A 318 -17.37 -36.39 31.79
C VAL A 318 -18.16 -36.50 30.48
N ALA A 319 -17.84 -35.72 29.44
CA ALA A 319 -18.42 -35.94 28.12
C ALA A 319 -17.99 -37.29 27.55
N ALA A 320 -18.93 -38.03 26.96
CA ALA A 320 -18.75 -39.42 26.59
C ALA A 320 -17.68 -39.64 25.50
N ASP A 321 -17.52 -38.68 24.60
CA ASP A 321 -16.53 -38.70 23.52
C ASP A 321 -15.10 -38.41 24.02
N LEU A 322 -14.97 -37.82 25.21
CA LEU A 322 -13.68 -37.47 25.80
C LEU A 322 -13.08 -38.57 26.70
N VAL A 323 -13.80 -39.67 26.94
CA VAL A 323 -13.39 -40.71 27.91
C VAL A 323 -12.03 -41.32 27.59
N ASP A 324 -11.76 -41.64 26.32
CA ASP A 324 -10.48 -42.28 25.93
C ASP A 324 -9.30 -41.31 26.08
N ARG A 325 -9.52 -40.05 25.68
CA ARG A 325 -8.53 -38.98 25.85
C ARG A 325 -8.28 -38.69 27.32
N LEU A 326 -9.33 -38.57 28.13
CA LEU A 326 -9.22 -38.35 29.57
C LEU A 326 -8.57 -39.52 30.30
N SER A 327 -8.78 -40.76 29.85
CA SER A 327 -8.06 -41.92 30.40
C SER A 327 -6.56 -41.77 30.22
N SER A 328 -6.15 -41.30 29.04
CA SER A 328 -4.74 -41.02 28.72
C SER A 328 -4.19 -39.83 29.52
N THR A 329 -4.96 -38.74 29.64
CA THR A 329 -4.57 -37.53 30.37
C THR A 329 -4.43 -37.75 31.87
N LEU A 330 -5.37 -38.48 32.48
CA LEU A 330 -5.35 -38.80 33.90
C LEU A 330 -4.36 -39.93 34.24
N GLY A 331 -3.96 -40.73 33.25
CA GLY A 331 -3.10 -41.89 33.45
C GLY A 331 -3.80 -43.04 34.19
N SER A 332 -5.13 -43.11 34.09
CA SER A 332 -5.98 -44.14 34.70
C SER A 332 -7.03 -44.57 33.68
N LYS A 333 -7.36 -45.86 33.63
CA LYS A 333 -8.40 -46.36 32.74
C LYS A 333 -9.77 -45.93 33.27
N LEU A 334 -10.59 -45.35 32.39
CA LEU A 334 -11.95 -44.92 32.72
C LEU A 334 -12.97 -45.87 32.09
N HIS A 335 -13.83 -46.45 32.92
CA HIS A 335 -14.85 -47.40 32.47
C HIS A 335 -16.24 -46.76 32.50
N LYS A 336 -16.86 -46.57 31.33
CA LYS A 336 -18.24 -46.07 31.23
C LYS A 336 -19.21 -47.01 31.97
N LYS A 337 -20.04 -46.45 32.85
CA LYS A 337 -21.06 -47.15 33.66
C LYS A 337 -22.47 -46.76 33.28
N ALA A 338 -22.71 -45.47 33.09
CA ALA A 338 -23.98 -44.92 32.69
C ALA A 338 -23.78 -43.76 31.70
N MET A 339 -24.82 -43.44 30.94
CA MET A 339 -24.84 -42.38 29.92
C MET A 339 -26.09 -41.54 30.09
N VAL A 340 -25.95 -40.22 29.99
CA VAL A 340 -27.05 -39.25 30.12
C VAL A 340 -26.88 -38.13 29.11
N THR A 341 -27.97 -37.48 28.72
CA THR A 341 -27.86 -36.28 27.87
C THR A 341 -27.53 -35.05 28.73
N GLY A 342 -26.87 -34.06 28.15
CA GLY A 342 -26.58 -32.81 28.86
C GLY A 342 -27.84 -32.08 29.31
N LYS A 343 -28.93 -32.19 28.53
CA LYS A 343 -30.24 -31.65 28.90
C LYS A 343 -30.78 -32.26 30.19
N ASP A 344 -30.60 -33.56 30.40
CA ASP A 344 -31.11 -34.25 31.59
C ASP A 344 -30.32 -33.89 32.86
N LEU A 345 -29.09 -33.40 32.71
CA LEU A 345 -28.22 -32.96 33.81
C LEU A 345 -28.59 -31.57 34.36
N GLU A 346 -29.43 -30.80 33.66
CA GLU A 346 -29.86 -29.46 34.09
C GLU A 346 -30.52 -29.52 35.48
N GLY A 347 -30.02 -28.71 36.41
CA GLY A 347 -30.52 -28.65 37.79
C GLY A 347 -29.90 -29.67 38.75
N ALA A 348 -29.01 -30.56 38.30
CA ALA A 348 -28.18 -31.36 39.20
C ALA A 348 -27.34 -30.44 40.10
N THR A 349 -27.13 -30.80 41.37
CA THR A 349 -26.39 -29.95 42.31
C THR A 349 -25.07 -30.58 42.70
N TYR A 350 -24.06 -29.74 42.92
CA TYR A 350 -22.76 -30.13 43.45
C TYR A 350 -22.35 -29.20 44.60
N ARG A 351 -21.38 -29.65 45.40
CA ARG A 351 -20.71 -28.84 46.41
C ARG A 351 -19.41 -28.27 45.86
N HIS A 352 -19.17 -26.98 46.11
CA HIS A 352 -17.92 -26.35 45.73
C HIS A 352 -16.74 -26.97 46.49
N PRO A 353 -15.60 -27.26 45.84
CA PRO A 353 -14.51 -28.03 46.45
C PRO A 353 -13.75 -27.31 47.59
N LEU A 354 -13.79 -25.97 47.60
CA LEU A 354 -13.02 -25.13 48.55
C LEU A 354 -13.87 -24.28 49.50
N PHE A 355 -15.17 -24.15 49.22
CA PHE A 355 -16.07 -23.25 49.94
C PHE A 355 -17.34 -24.00 50.27
N ASP A 356 -17.98 -23.67 51.38
CA ASP A 356 -19.26 -24.27 51.74
C ASP A 356 -20.41 -23.65 50.95
N ARG A 357 -20.43 -23.94 49.64
CA ARG A 357 -21.39 -23.44 48.66
C ARG A 357 -21.93 -24.61 47.84
N SER A 358 -23.25 -24.66 47.66
CA SER A 358 -23.90 -25.56 46.71
C SER A 358 -24.28 -24.81 45.45
N SER A 359 -24.07 -25.42 44.29
CA SER A 359 -24.25 -24.83 42.97
C SER A 359 -24.87 -25.84 42.01
N GLN A 360 -25.40 -25.37 40.88
CA GLN A 360 -26.15 -26.19 39.93
C GLN A 360 -25.36 -26.43 38.63
N ILE A 361 -25.67 -27.55 37.97
CA ILE A 361 -25.35 -27.77 36.56
C ILE A 361 -26.40 -27.03 35.72
N VAL A 362 -25.95 -26.25 34.76
CA VAL A 362 -26.76 -25.37 33.92
C VAL A 362 -26.52 -25.63 32.44
N ILE A 363 -27.49 -25.26 31.60
CA ILE A 363 -27.30 -25.27 30.15
C ILE A 363 -26.51 -24.04 29.73
N GLY A 364 -25.30 -24.28 29.25
CA GLY A 364 -24.43 -23.25 28.66
C GLY A 364 -24.87 -22.94 27.23
N GLY A 365 -24.16 -23.54 26.27
CA GLY A 365 -24.39 -23.41 24.83
C GLY A 365 -23.26 -24.06 24.03
N ASP A 366 -23.10 -23.63 22.79
CA ASP A 366 -22.19 -24.26 21.81
C ASP A 366 -20.69 -24.06 22.13
N TYR A 367 -20.36 -23.16 23.06
CA TYR A 367 -18.98 -22.99 23.56
C TYR A 367 -18.51 -24.17 24.43
N VAL A 368 -19.43 -25.02 24.90
CA VAL A 368 -19.11 -26.28 25.59
C VAL A 368 -18.99 -27.38 24.53
N THR A 369 -17.75 -27.79 24.24
CA THR A 369 -17.44 -28.75 23.16
C THR A 369 -16.70 -29.99 23.67
N THR A 370 -16.48 -30.96 22.77
CA THR A 370 -15.66 -32.16 22.99
C THR A 370 -14.25 -32.05 22.41
N GLU A 371 -13.81 -30.85 22.00
CA GLU A 371 -12.48 -30.65 21.40
C GLU A 371 -11.35 -30.63 22.44
N SER A 372 -11.64 -30.28 23.70
CA SER A 372 -10.67 -30.21 24.79
C SER A 372 -11.33 -30.26 26.18
N GLY A 373 -10.53 -30.46 27.22
CA GLY A 373 -11.01 -30.52 28.61
C GLY A 373 -11.83 -31.76 28.93
N THR A 374 -12.93 -31.57 29.67
CA THR A 374 -13.83 -32.66 30.11
C THR A 374 -15.21 -32.62 29.46
N GLY A 375 -15.52 -31.57 28.69
CA GLY A 375 -16.86 -31.28 28.19
C GLY A 375 -17.82 -30.71 29.25
N LEU A 376 -17.32 -30.43 30.46
CA LEU A 376 -18.02 -29.67 31.50
C LEU A 376 -17.17 -28.44 31.86
N VAL A 377 -17.77 -27.26 31.76
CA VAL A 377 -17.07 -25.98 31.94
C VAL A 377 -17.51 -25.37 33.25
N HIS A 378 -16.56 -25.11 34.17
CA HIS A 378 -16.88 -24.37 35.39
C HIS A 378 -17.25 -22.92 35.02
N THR A 379 -18.30 -22.37 35.62
CA THR A 379 -18.86 -21.07 35.26
C THR A 379 -18.65 -20.07 36.39
N ALA A 380 -17.92 -19.00 36.09
CA ALA A 380 -17.63 -17.89 36.99
C ALA A 380 -18.08 -16.55 36.36
N PRO A 381 -19.34 -16.12 36.57
CA PRO A 381 -19.94 -14.97 35.89
C PRO A 381 -19.16 -13.64 36.01
N GLY A 382 -18.29 -13.50 37.00
CA GLY A 382 -17.41 -12.33 37.15
C GLY A 382 -16.14 -12.34 36.30
N HIS A 383 -15.82 -13.45 35.62
CA HIS A 383 -14.52 -13.69 34.98
C HIS A 383 -14.57 -14.25 33.55
N GLY A 384 -15.75 -14.26 32.92
CA GLY A 384 -15.91 -14.67 31.51
C GLY A 384 -17.18 -14.09 30.91
N LEU A 385 -17.18 -13.79 29.61
CA LEU A 385 -18.33 -13.19 28.94
C LEU A 385 -19.45 -14.23 28.72
N GLU A 386 -19.09 -15.43 28.28
CA GLU A 386 -19.99 -16.57 28.14
C GLU A 386 -20.56 -16.95 29.51
N ASP A 387 -19.72 -16.99 30.53
CA ASP A 387 -20.12 -17.25 31.91
C ASP A 387 -21.08 -16.19 32.44
N TYR A 388 -20.87 -14.93 32.10
CA TYR A 388 -21.78 -13.84 32.44
C TYR A 388 -23.13 -14.01 31.74
N MET A 389 -23.16 -14.34 30.45
CA MET A 389 -24.42 -14.55 29.71
C MET A 389 -25.23 -15.71 30.29
N VAL A 390 -24.57 -16.83 30.62
CA VAL A 390 -25.21 -17.95 31.31
C VAL A 390 -25.66 -17.55 32.71
N GLY A 391 -24.81 -16.83 33.44
CA GLY A 391 -25.15 -16.28 34.75
C GLY A 391 -26.41 -15.40 34.71
N GLN A 392 -26.55 -14.53 33.71
CA GLN A 392 -27.76 -13.72 33.50
C GLN A 392 -28.99 -14.59 33.24
N ARG A 393 -28.88 -15.61 32.37
CA ARG A 393 -29.99 -16.53 32.05
C ARG A 393 -30.53 -17.26 33.27
N TYR A 394 -29.65 -17.67 34.19
CA TYR A 394 -29.99 -18.40 35.41
C TYR A 394 -30.05 -17.52 36.67
N ASN A 395 -29.97 -16.18 36.51
CA ASN A 395 -29.97 -15.22 37.61
C ASN A 395 -28.90 -15.51 38.70
N LEU A 396 -27.70 -15.93 38.28
CA LEU A 396 -26.55 -16.14 39.15
C LEU A 396 -25.91 -14.80 39.56
N PRO A 397 -25.41 -14.66 40.80
CA PRO A 397 -24.71 -13.44 41.21
C PRO A 397 -23.40 -13.25 40.43
N ILE A 398 -23.02 -11.99 40.20
CA ILE A 398 -21.76 -11.66 39.52
C ILE A 398 -20.64 -11.61 40.56
N LEU A 399 -20.16 -12.79 40.95
CA LEU A 399 -19.07 -12.92 41.92
C LEU A 399 -17.71 -12.71 41.23
N SER A 400 -16.96 -11.70 41.67
CA SER A 400 -15.62 -11.37 41.15
C SER A 400 -14.68 -11.06 42.32
N PRO A 401 -14.13 -12.08 43.02
CA PRO A 401 -13.36 -11.91 44.25
C PRO A 401 -11.92 -11.45 43.97
N VAL A 402 -11.71 -10.57 42.99
CA VAL A 402 -10.41 -10.01 42.59
C VAL A 402 -10.53 -8.50 42.48
N ASP A 403 -9.57 -7.77 43.05
CA ASP A 403 -9.51 -6.31 43.04
C ASP A 403 -8.87 -5.73 41.76
N ALA A 404 -8.78 -4.41 41.70
CA ALA A 404 -8.18 -3.68 40.57
C ALA A 404 -6.68 -3.95 40.38
N ASP A 405 -5.97 -4.39 41.42
CA ASP A 405 -4.55 -4.73 41.41
C ASP A 405 -4.29 -6.19 40.98
N GLY A 406 -5.35 -6.95 40.69
CA GLY A 406 -5.25 -8.37 40.36
C GLY A 406 -4.92 -9.22 41.58
N LYS A 407 -5.41 -8.84 42.76
CA LYS A 407 -5.29 -9.63 44.00
C LYS A 407 -6.66 -10.09 44.47
N PHE A 408 -6.70 -11.25 45.12
CA PHE A 408 -7.94 -11.73 45.72
C PHE A 408 -8.47 -10.79 46.81
N THR A 409 -9.78 -10.52 46.80
CA THR A 409 -10.48 -9.76 47.85
C THR A 409 -10.78 -10.64 49.06
N ALA A 410 -11.40 -10.07 50.10
CA ALA A 410 -11.88 -10.85 51.26
C ALA A 410 -12.91 -11.93 50.88
N GLU A 411 -13.62 -11.77 49.75
CA GLU A 411 -14.60 -12.73 49.26
C GLU A 411 -13.96 -14.06 48.81
N ALA A 412 -12.64 -14.07 48.56
CA ALA A 412 -11.88 -15.30 48.27
C ALA A 412 -11.46 -16.07 49.53
N GLY A 413 -11.89 -15.65 50.72
CA GLY A 413 -11.59 -16.31 51.99
C GLY A 413 -10.09 -16.46 52.24
N GLN A 414 -9.62 -17.70 52.39
CA GLN A 414 -8.22 -18.01 52.72
C GLN A 414 -7.18 -17.56 51.68
N PHE A 415 -7.62 -17.18 50.47
CA PHE A 415 -6.72 -16.73 49.39
C PHE A 415 -6.56 -15.20 49.34
N ALA A 416 -7.25 -14.45 50.20
CA ALA A 416 -7.26 -12.99 50.19
C ALA A 416 -5.84 -12.38 50.18
N GLY A 417 -5.63 -11.38 49.32
CA GLY A 417 -4.37 -10.65 49.17
C GLY A 417 -3.35 -11.28 48.20
N LEU A 418 -3.54 -12.53 47.77
CA LEU A 418 -2.64 -13.19 46.81
C LEU A 418 -2.88 -12.70 45.37
N SER A 419 -1.79 -12.53 44.61
CA SER A 419 -1.83 -12.07 43.22
C SER A 419 -2.29 -13.18 42.26
N VAL A 420 -3.28 -12.92 41.40
CA VAL A 420 -3.75 -13.87 40.37
C VAL A 420 -2.97 -13.77 39.06
N VAL A 421 -2.20 -12.69 38.89
CA VAL A 421 -1.24 -12.51 37.79
C VAL A 421 0.18 -12.82 38.23
N THR A 422 1.03 -13.26 37.30
CA THR A 422 2.43 -13.57 37.55
C THR A 422 3.26 -12.30 37.82
N LYS A 423 4.24 -12.41 38.72
CA LYS A 423 5.22 -11.35 38.99
C LYS A 423 6.60 -11.79 38.46
N GLY A 424 7.19 -11.02 37.55
CA GLY A 424 8.51 -11.30 36.99
C GLY A 424 8.56 -12.61 36.18
N ASP A 425 9.68 -13.34 36.26
CA ASP A 425 9.94 -14.58 35.50
C ASP A 425 9.22 -15.84 36.05
N GLN A 426 8.20 -15.66 36.90
CA GLN A 426 7.45 -16.78 37.47
C GLN A 426 6.45 -17.34 36.46
N ASN A 427 6.45 -18.67 36.30
CA ASN A 427 5.54 -19.41 35.41
C ASN A 427 4.14 -19.65 36.01
N ILE A 428 3.92 -19.32 37.29
CA ILE A 428 2.63 -19.48 37.98
C ILE A 428 2.47 -18.35 39.01
N SER A 429 1.28 -17.78 39.09
CA SER A 429 0.97 -16.72 40.08
C SER A 429 0.78 -17.31 41.48
N GLU A 430 1.02 -16.50 42.52
CA GLU A 430 0.75 -16.83 43.92
C GLU A 430 -0.68 -17.37 44.14
N GLY A 431 -1.70 -16.73 43.55
CA GLY A 431 -3.10 -17.13 43.65
C GLY A 431 -3.39 -18.48 43.01
N ASN A 432 -2.97 -18.69 41.75
CA ASN A 432 -3.05 -20.00 41.10
C ASN A 432 -2.40 -21.11 41.92
N ALA A 433 -1.18 -20.91 42.41
CA ALA A 433 -0.48 -21.92 43.21
C ALA A 433 -1.24 -22.26 44.50
N ALA A 434 -1.74 -21.27 45.22
CA ALA A 434 -2.50 -21.47 46.44
C ALA A 434 -3.83 -22.20 46.21
N VAL A 435 -4.56 -21.88 45.14
CA VAL A 435 -5.82 -22.56 44.80
C VAL A 435 -5.56 -24.03 44.46
N ILE A 436 -4.51 -24.33 43.70
CA ILE A 436 -4.13 -25.72 43.35
C ILE A 436 -3.81 -26.52 44.61
N GLU A 437 -3.01 -25.97 45.53
CA GLU A 437 -2.69 -26.64 46.79
C GLU A 437 -3.95 -26.83 47.66
N GLY A 438 -4.87 -25.85 47.69
CA GLY A 438 -6.16 -25.99 48.35
C GLY A 438 -6.99 -27.14 47.78
N LEU A 439 -7.05 -27.27 46.44
CA LEU A 439 -7.79 -28.35 45.77
C LEU A 439 -7.17 -29.72 46.01
N LYS A 440 -5.84 -29.77 46.07
CA LYS A 440 -5.08 -30.99 46.39
C LYS A 440 -5.33 -31.43 47.84
N ALA A 441 -5.28 -30.49 48.79
CA ALA A 441 -5.58 -30.76 50.20
C ALA A 441 -7.04 -31.22 50.41
N ALA A 442 -7.97 -30.73 49.58
CA ALA A 442 -9.37 -31.16 49.56
C ALA A 442 -9.60 -32.51 48.84
N GLY A 443 -8.57 -33.14 48.27
CA GLY A 443 -8.67 -34.39 47.52
C GLY A 443 -9.46 -34.27 46.20
N CYS A 444 -9.62 -33.04 45.68
CA CYS A 444 -10.44 -32.72 44.52
C CYS A 444 -9.64 -32.48 43.23
N LEU A 445 -8.32 -32.33 43.33
CA LEU A 445 -7.43 -32.18 42.17
C LEU A 445 -7.18 -33.55 41.52
N LEU A 446 -7.63 -33.74 40.28
CA LEU A 446 -7.41 -34.97 39.51
C LEU A 446 -6.05 -34.97 38.81
N LYS A 447 -5.69 -33.85 38.19
CA LYS A 447 -4.45 -33.70 37.41
C LYS A 447 -4.05 -32.22 37.33
N GLN A 448 -2.75 -31.98 37.29
CA GLN A 448 -2.16 -30.69 36.95
C GLN A 448 -1.11 -30.90 35.84
N GLU A 449 -1.10 -30.01 34.85
CA GLU A 449 -0.13 -30.00 33.77
C GLU A 449 0.14 -28.58 33.25
N ARG A 450 1.16 -28.44 32.40
CA ARG A 450 1.47 -27.17 31.71
C ARG A 450 0.73 -27.14 30.38
N TYR A 451 0.09 -26.02 30.07
CA TYR A 451 -0.68 -25.85 28.83
C TYR A 451 -0.26 -24.59 28.08
N GLU A 452 0.25 -24.77 26.86
CA GLU A 452 0.67 -23.69 25.99
C GLU A 452 -0.48 -23.25 25.10
N HIS A 453 -0.82 -21.96 25.12
CA HIS A 453 -1.95 -21.41 24.36
C HIS A 453 -1.82 -19.90 24.16
N LYS A 454 -2.69 -19.33 23.30
CA LYS A 454 -2.78 -17.89 23.11
C LYS A 454 -3.49 -17.25 24.30
N TYR A 455 -2.81 -16.34 24.98
CA TYR A 455 -3.37 -15.61 26.12
C TYR A 455 -3.30 -14.10 25.88
N PRO A 456 -4.31 -13.31 26.31
CA PRO A 456 -4.34 -11.87 26.09
C PRO A 456 -3.42 -11.10 27.04
N TYR A 457 -2.53 -10.31 26.46
CA TYR A 457 -1.63 -9.40 27.15
C TYR A 457 -2.01 -7.95 26.85
N ASP A 458 -1.73 -7.08 27.81
CA ASP A 458 -1.81 -5.64 27.61
C ASP A 458 -0.75 -5.27 26.56
N TRP A 459 -1.22 -4.80 25.40
CA TRP A 459 -0.37 -4.51 24.25
C TRP A 459 0.74 -3.48 24.52
N ARG A 460 0.64 -2.71 25.60
CA ARG A 460 1.63 -1.70 25.95
C ARG A 460 2.54 -2.14 27.07
N THR A 461 1.98 -2.69 28.16
CA THR A 461 2.80 -3.12 29.32
C THR A 461 3.41 -4.51 29.13
N LYS A 462 2.95 -5.27 28.12
CA LYS A 462 3.41 -6.63 27.82
C LYS A 462 3.20 -7.58 29.00
N LYS A 463 2.15 -7.35 29.80
CA LYS A 463 1.78 -8.15 30.97
C LYS A 463 0.42 -8.84 30.76
N PRO A 464 0.18 -10.01 31.40
CA PRO A 464 -1.08 -10.73 31.27
C PRO A 464 -2.28 -9.90 31.73
N THR A 465 -3.38 -9.97 30.98
CA THR A 465 -4.68 -9.41 31.37
C THR A 465 -5.55 -10.45 32.08
N ILE A 466 -6.64 -10.01 32.69
CA ILE A 466 -7.66 -10.89 33.26
C ILE A 466 -9.04 -10.42 32.83
N PHE A 467 -10.04 -11.30 32.86
CA PHE A 467 -11.44 -10.87 32.87
C PHE A 467 -11.88 -10.60 34.29
N ARG A 468 -12.49 -9.43 34.52
CA ARG A 468 -12.98 -9.02 35.83
C ARG A 468 -14.25 -8.21 35.67
N ALA A 469 -15.28 -8.53 36.46
CA ALA A 469 -16.48 -7.73 36.52
C ALA A 469 -16.20 -6.39 37.21
N THR A 470 -16.57 -5.31 36.53
CA THR A 470 -16.45 -3.95 37.07
C THR A 470 -17.60 -3.10 36.54
N GLU A 471 -18.05 -2.14 37.34
CA GLU A 471 -19.05 -1.17 36.89
C GLU A 471 -18.41 -0.28 35.82
N GLN A 472 -18.95 -0.30 34.61
CA GLN A 472 -18.45 0.45 33.46
C GLN A 472 -19.62 1.05 32.67
N TRP A 473 -19.30 2.03 31.82
CA TRP A 473 -20.21 2.59 30.84
C TRP A 473 -20.08 1.87 29.52
N PHE A 474 -21.22 1.50 28.94
CA PHE A 474 -21.30 0.76 27.70
C PHE A 474 -22.16 1.52 26.70
N ALA A 475 -21.75 1.49 25.43
CA ALA A 475 -22.57 1.86 24.29
C ALA A 475 -23.14 0.58 23.66
N SER A 476 -24.46 0.39 23.76
CA SER A 476 -25.14 -0.73 23.14
C SER A 476 -25.40 -0.48 21.67
N VAL A 477 -25.08 -1.47 20.84
CA VAL A 477 -25.35 -1.44 19.39
C VAL A 477 -26.72 -2.04 19.07
N GLU A 478 -27.34 -2.77 19.99
CA GLU A 478 -28.59 -3.50 19.76
C GLU A 478 -29.71 -2.58 19.22
N GLY A 479 -29.87 -1.39 19.80
CA GLY A 479 -30.91 -0.43 19.43
C GLY A 479 -30.73 0.27 18.07
N PHE A 480 -29.61 0.06 17.37
CA PHE A 480 -29.36 0.66 16.04
C PHE A 480 -28.56 -0.24 15.09
N ARG A 481 -28.39 -1.54 15.40
CA ARG A 481 -27.59 -2.49 14.63
C ARG A 481 -28.06 -2.59 13.18
N GLU A 482 -29.36 -2.74 12.95
CA GLU A 482 -29.93 -2.85 11.60
C GLU A 482 -29.60 -1.62 10.76
N LYS A 483 -29.81 -0.42 11.30
CA LYS A 483 -29.43 0.85 10.64
C LYS A 483 -27.94 0.93 10.35
N ALA A 484 -27.09 0.38 11.21
CA ALA A 484 -25.65 0.35 10.97
C ALA A 484 -25.29 -0.57 9.79
N LEU A 485 -25.96 -1.71 9.66
CA LEU A 485 -25.79 -2.63 8.53
C LEU A 485 -26.33 -2.03 7.22
N GLU A 486 -27.48 -1.34 7.26
CA GLU A 486 -27.99 -0.57 6.12
C GLU A 486 -27.02 0.54 5.69
N ALA A 487 -26.46 1.27 6.66
CA ALA A 487 -25.47 2.30 6.39
C ALA A 487 -24.20 1.72 5.74
N ILE A 488 -23.72 0.56 6.19
CA ILE A 488 -22.57 -0.14 5.58
C ILE A 488 -22.83 -0.46 4.10
N ALA A 489 -24.02 -0.99 3.79
CA ALA A 489 -24.40 -1.34 2.42
C ALA A 489 -24.51 -0.13 1.48
N SER A 490 -24.71 1.07 2.01
CA SER A 490 -24.75 2.32 1.23
C SER A 490 -23.37 2.89 0.88
N VAL A 491 -22.30 2.39 1.51
CA VAL A 491 -20.93 2.90 1.35
C VAL A 491 -20.22 2.19 0.21
N LYS A 492 -19.46 2.94 -0.60
CA LYS A 492 -18.55 2.34 -1.58
C LYS A 492 -17.25 1.88 -0.91
N TRP A 493 -17.02 0.57 -0.87
CA TRP A 493 -15.80 -0.02 -0.29
C TRP A 493 -14.73 -0.31 -1.35
N ILE A 494 -13.51 0.17 -1.12
CA ILE A 494 -12.36 -0.03 -2.00
C ILE A 494 -11.20 -0.62 -1.17
N PRO A 495 -10.83 -1.90 -1.38
CA PRO A 495 -11.48 -2.85 -2.27
C PRO A 495 -12.81 -3.37 -1.67
N SER A 496 -13.65 -4.04 -2.46
CA SER A 496 -14.99 -4.48 -2.03
C SER A 496 -14.98 -5.45 -0.85
N GLN A 497 -13.87 -6.16 -0.62
CA GLN A 497 -13.73 -7.03 0.55
C GLN A 497 -13.81 -6.28 1.88
N GLY A 498 -13.63 -4.95 1.91
CA GLY A 498 -13.80 -4.14 3.11
C GLY A 498 -15.20 -4.28 3.74
N GLU A 499 -16.24 -4.36 2.90
CA GLU A 499 -17.63 -4.58 3.32
C GLU A 499 -17.79 -5.95 4.01
N ASN A 500 -17.27 -7.00 3.40
CA ASN A 500 -17.29 -8.36 3.93
C ASN A 500 -16.55 -8.48 5.27
N ARG A 501 -15.60 -7.58 5.53
CA ARG A 501 -14.83 -7.53 6.78
C ARG A 501 -15.61 -6.83 7.89
N ILE A 502 -16.21 -5.68 7.62
CA ILE A 502 -16.87 -4.88 8.67
C ILE A 502 -18.28 -5.40 9.02
N THR A 503 -19.00 -5.98 8.05
CA THR A 503 -20.40 -6.41 8.22
C THR A 503 -20.56 -7.45 9.34
N PRO A 504 -19.83 -8.58 9.35
CA PRO A 504 -19.93 -9.56 10.44
C PRO A 504 -19.51 -8.96 11.78
N MET A 505 -18.48 -8.10 11.78
CA MET A 505 -17.99 -7.45 12.99
C MET A 505 -19.00 -6.50 13.64
N VAL A 506 -19.94 -5.94 12.87
CA VAL A 506 -21.03 -5.11 13.40
C VAL A 506 -22.25 -5.96 13.74
N ALA A 507 -22.55 -7.00 12.93
CA ALA A 507 -23.68 -7.90 13.16
C ALA A 507 -23.56 -8.65 14.50
N GLU A 508 -22.37 -9.17 14.81
CA GLU A 508 -22.09 -9.98 16.01
C GLU A 508 -21.59 -9.14 17.20
N ARG A 509 -21.53 -7.82 17.04
CA ARG A 509 -20.93 -6.94 18.04
C ARG A 509 -21.73 -6.94 19.36
N SER A 510 -21.01 -7.18 20.45
CA SER A 510 -21.47 -6.96 21.82
C SER A 510 -21.36 -5.48 22.22
N ASP A 511 -21.81 -5.12 23.42
CA ASP A 511 -21.77 -3.73 23.86
C ASP A 511 -20.33 -3.20 23.96
N TRP A 512 -20.11 -1.98 23.47
CA TRP A 512 -18.81 -1.35 23.49
C TRP A 512 -18.57 -0.70 24.86
N CYS A 513 -17.58 -1.20 25.63
CA CYS A 513 -17.13 -0.55 26.86
C CYS A 513 -16.42 0.78 26.54
N ILE A 514 -17.06 1.90 26.87
CA ILE A 514 -16.60 3.25 26.53
C ILE A 514 -15.91 3.96 27.70
N SER A 515 -15.95 3.44 28.93
CA SER A 515 -15.25 4.04 30.07
C SER A 515 -13.82 3.53 30.20
N ARG A 516 -12.93 4.39 30.69
CA ARG A 516 -11.53 4.11 31.04
C ARG A 516 -11.16 4.79 32.36
N GLN A 517 -10.44 4.08 33.22
CA GLN A 517 -10.06 4.57 34.56
C GLN A 517 -8.77 5.40 34.48
N ARG A 518 -8.81 6.48 33.67
CA ARG A 518 -7.64 7.29 33.28
C ARG A 518 -7.90 8.76 33.50
N SER A 519 -6.82 9.55 33.59
CA SER A 519 -6.90 10.99 33.78
C SER A 519 -6.77 11.78 32.48
N TRP A 520 -6.11 11.25 31.45
CA TRP A 520 -5.90 11.91 30.15
C TRP A 520 -6.86 11.39 29.09
N GLY A 521 -7.90 12.18 28.86
CA GLY A 521 -9.00 11.93 27.92
C GLY A 521 -10.19 12.81 28.27
N VAL A 522 -11.25 12.72 27.46
CA VAL A 522 -12.50 13.43 27.70
C VAL A 522 -13.26 12.74 28.84
N PRO A 523 -13.63 13.43 29.93
CA PRO A 523 -14.35 12.82 31.05
C PRO A 523 -15.77 12.41 30.64
N ILE A 524 -16.28 11.31 31.21
CA ILE A 524 -17.70 11.01 31.13
C ILE A 524 -18.44 12.00 32.06
N PRO A 525 -19.36 12.84 31.54
CA PRO A 525 -19.92 13.98 32.27
C PRO A 525 -21.03 13.54 33.24
N VAL A 526 -20.72 12.62 34.15
CA VAL A 526 -21.67 12.02 35.10
C VAL A 526 -21.35 12.40 36.55
N PHE A 527 -22.41 12.61 37.33
CA PHE A 527 -22.35 12.76 38.77
C PHE A 527 -23.00 11.55 39.44
N TYR A 528 -22.57 11.20 40.64
CA TYR A 528 -23.16 10.13 41.44
C TYR A 528 -23.64 10.70 42.76
N ASP A 529 -24.87 10.37 43.15
CA ASP A 529 -25.35 10.64 44.50
C ASP A 529 -24.50 9.83 45.51
N GLU A 530 -23.97 10.47 46.55
CA GLU A 530 -23.05 9.82 47.49
C GLU A 530 -23.75 8.78 48.38
N ALA A 531 -25.04 8.94 48.65
CA ALA A 531 -25.78 8.04 49.52
C ALA A 531 -26.23 6.76 48.79
N THR A 532 -26.63 6.90 47.53
CA THR A 532 -27.26 5.82 46.74
C THR A 532 -26.33 5.25 45.66
N GLY A 533 -25.36 6.02 45.18
CA GLY A 533 -24.51 5.66 44.04
C GLY A 533 -25.20 5.79 42.68
N GLU A 534 -26.44 6.29 42.63
CA GLU A 534 -27.20 6.46 41.38
C GLU A 534 -26.58 7.55 40.50
N PRO A 535 -26.47 7.33 39.17
CA PRO A 535 -25.92 8.32 38.25
C PRO A 535 -26.93 9.43 37.94
N LEU A 536 -26.54 10.68 38.19
CA LEU A 536 -27.18 11.87 37.65
C LEU A 536 -26.54 12.19 36.29
N LEU A 537 -27.24 11.79 35.23
CA LEU A 537 -26.85 12.01 33.84
C LEU A 537 -28.10 12.24 32.97
N ASN A 538 -28.46 13.51 32.77
CA ASN A 538 -29.62 13.93 31.98
C ASN A 538 -29.27 15.09 31.04
N GLU A 539 -30.23 15.48 30.18
CA GLU A 539 -30.05 16.54 29.18
C GLU A 539 -29.49 17.84 29.76
N GLU A 540 -30.05 18.31 30.88
CA GLU A 540 -29.65 19.56 31.54
C GLU A 540 -28.20 19.48 32.05
N THR A 541 -27.84 18.40 32.75
CA THR A 541 -26.47 18.21 33.25
C THR A 541 -25.44 18.06 32.13
N ILE A 542 -25.80 17.34 31.06
CA ILE A 542 -24.91 17.12 29.92
C ILE A 542 -24.70 18.42 29.16
N ALA A 543 -25.76 19.16 28.85
CA ALA A 543 -25.68 20.43 28.13
C ALA A 543 -24.87 21.48 28.92
N TYR A 544 -25.03 21.51 30.25
CA TYR A 544 -24.28 22.42 31.11
C TYR A 544 -22.79 22.09 31.14
N VAL A 545 -22.42 20.82 31.31
CA VAL A 545 -21.01 20.38 31.27
C VAL A 545 -20.41 20.58 29.87
N GLN A 546 -21.17 20.31 28.81
CA GLN A 546 -20.76 20.56 27.42
C GLN A 546 -20.38 22.04 27.21
N LYS A 547 -21.19 22.97 27.74
CA LYS A 547 -20.91 24.40 27.67
C LYS A 547 -19.62 24.77 28.39
N ILE A 548 -19.40 24.22 29.59
CA ILE A 548 -18.15 24.46 30.36
C ILE A 548 -16.95 23.94 29.57
N ILE A 549 -17.03 22.73 29.03
CA ILE A 549 -15.94 22.14 28.24
C ILE A 549 -15.69 22.94 26.96
N ALA A 550 -16.72 23.50 26.31
CA ALA A 550 -16.54 24.35 25.13
C ALA A 550 -15.76 25.65 25.44
N GLU A 551 -15.90 26.19 26.66
CA GLU A 551 -15.25 27.44 27.07
C GLU A 551 -13.84 27.23 27.66
N ILE A 552 -13.67 26.19 28.48
CA ILE A 552 -12.45 25.97 29.29
C ILE A 552 -11.64 24.75 28.82
N GLY A 553 -12.29 23.78 28.17
CA GLY A 553 -11.74 22.45 27.87
C GLY A 553 -11.97 21.44 29.00
N SER A 554 -11.58 20.19 28.76
CA SER A 554 -11.83 19.07 29.68
C SER A 554 -11.03 19.12 30.99
N ASP A 555 -10.00 19.97 31.08
CA ASP A 555 -9.30 20.26 32.35
C ASP A 555 -10.25 20.85 33.41
N ALA A 556 -11.31 21.56 32.98
CA ALA A 556 -12.34 22.09 33.87
C ALA A 556 -12.97 21.00 34.76
N TRP A 557 -13.11 19.78 34.25
CA TRP A 557 -13.64 18.65 35.02
C TRP A 557 -12.75 18.28 36.21
N TRP A 558 -11.45 18.57 36.14
CA TRP A 558 -10.48 18.27 37.20
C TRP A 558 -10.20 19.48 38.09
N GLU A 559 -10.30 20.70 37.55
CA GLU A 559 -10.05 21.96 38.25
C GLU A 559 -11.25 22.45 39.06
N LEU A 560 -12.46 22.38 38.51
CA LEU A 560 -13.67 22.93 39.13
C LEU A 560 -14.24 21.99 40.21
N SER A 561 -14.88 22.57 41.22
CA SER A 561 -15.63 21.83 42.23
C SER A 561 -16.89 21.18 41.64
N THR A 562 -17.44 20.16 42.32
CA THR A 562 -18.68 19.50 41.87
C THR A 562 -19.84 20.50 41.75
N ALA A 563 -19.95 21.46 42.67
CA ALA A 563 -21.02 22.47 42.66
C ALA A 563 -20.92 23.45 41.47
N GLU A 564 -19.71 23.75 41.00
CA GLU A 564 -19.48 24.61 39.82
C GLU A 564 -19.81 23.88 38.51
N LEU A 565 -19.61 22.56 38.48
CA LEU A 565 -19.92 21.68 37.34
C LEU A 565 -21.41 21.31 37.25
N LEU A 566 -22.20 21.60 38.29
CA LEU A 566 -23.63 21.32 38.32
C LEU A 566 -24.47 22.54 37.90
N PRO A 567 -25.57 22.34 37.16
CA PRO A 567 -26.59 23.35 36.93
C PRO A 567 -27.17 23.91 38.25
N GLU A 568 -27.71 25.12 38.21
CA GLU A 568 -28.21 25.85 39.40
C GLU A 568 -29.17 25.01 40.26
N LYS A 569 -30.08 24.26 39.63
CA LYS A 569 -31.04 23.37 40.31
C LYS A 569 -30.40 22.33 41.23
N TYR A 570 -29.19 21.86 40.90
CA TYR A 570 -28.49 20.83 41.66
C TYR A 570 -27.39 21.42 42.55
N ARG A 571 -27.11 22.72 42.45
CA ARG A 571 -25.97 23.38 43.11
C ARG A 571 -26.12 23.42 44.64
N ASP A 572 -27.32 23.69 45.13
CA ASP A 572 -27.61 23.75 46.58
C ASP A 572 -27.44 22.37 47.26
N ASN A 573 -27.72 21.29 46.52
CA ASN A 573 -27.47 19.91 46.93
C ASN A 573 -26.13 19.37 46.40
N GLY A 574 -25.25 20.21 45.84
CA GLY A 574 -24.02 19.77 45.17
C GLY A 574 -23.04 19.01 46.08
N HIS A 575 -23.16 19.17 47.40
CA HIS A 575 -22.41 18.44 48.42
C HIS A 575 -22.84 16.98 48.59
N THR A 576 -24.02 16.59 48.10
CA THR A 576 -24.49 15.20 48.10
C THR A 576 -24.06 14.44 46.85
N TYR A 577 -23.40 15.12 45.89
CA TYR A 577 -22.93 14.53 44.65
C TYR A 577 -21.41 14.48 44.58
N ARG A 578 -20.89 13.41 43.99
CA ARG A 578 -19.49 13.29 43.56
C ARG A 578 -19.42 13.15 42.04
N LYS A 579 -18.47 13.85 41.40
CA LYS A 579 -18.23 13.69 39.96
C LYS A 579 -17.56 12.35 39.64
N GLY A 580 -17.89 11.78 38.48
CA GLY A 580 -17.21 10.59 37.95
C GLY A 580 -15.75 10.86 37.60
N THR A 581 -14.92 9.82 37.66
CA THR A 581 -13.49 9.90 37.35
C THR A 581 -13.11 9.18 36.06
N ASP A 582 -14.06 8.51 35.41
CA ASP A 582 -13.81 7.79 34.17
C ASP A 582 -13.70 8.78 32.99
N THR A 583 -12.79 8.47 32.09
CA THR A 583 -12.67 9.11 30.77
C THR A 583 -13.25 8.20 29.69
N MET A 584 -13.58 8.77 28.54
CA MET A 584 -14.05 8.03 27.39
C MET A 584 -12.90 7.28 26.71
N ASP A 585 -13.25 6.18 26.05
CA ASP A 585 -12.37 5.45 25.16
C ASP A 585 -11.91 6.35 24.01
N VAL A 586 -10.63 6.28 23.66
CA VAL A 586 -10.03 7.07 22.58
C VAL A 586 -10.62 6.75 21.20
N TRP A 587 -11.19 5.55 21.04
CA TRP A 587 -11.97 5.23 19.84
C TRP A 587 -13.28 6.02 19.75
N PHE A 588 -13.81 6.50 20.88
CA PHE A 588 -14.94 7.43 20.92
C PHE A 588 -14.49 8.84 20.53
N ASP A 589 -13.32 9.28 21.00
CA ASP A 589 -12.70 10.55 20.61
C ASP A 589 -12.57 10.62 19.09
N SER A 590 -11.80 9.72 18.49
CA SER A 590 -11.60 9.65 17.03
C SER A 590 -12.90 9.35 16.27
N GLY A 591 -13.76 8.49 16.82
CA GLY A 591 -15.07 8.15 16.25
C GLY A 591 -16.02 9.34 16.16
N SER A 592 -15.91 10.31 17.06
CA SER A 592 -16.71 11.55 17.03
C SER A 592 -16.17 12.65 16.11
N SER A 593 -15.06 12.41 15.39
CA SER A 593 -14.45 13.40 14.50
C SER A 593 -15.38 13.89 13.37
N TRP A 594 -16.34 13.07 12.92
CA TRP A 594 -17.34 13.53 11.94
C TRP A 594 -18.21 14.66 12.50
N ALA A 595 -18.48 14.66 13.82
CA ALA A 595 -19.28 15.67 14.47
C ALA A 595 -18.44 16.93 14.73
N ALA A 596 -17.26 16.74 15.32
CA ALA A 596 -16.35 17.81 15.72
C ALA A 596 -15.66 18.52 14.55
N VAL A 597 -15.60 17.86 13.39
CA VAL A 597 -14.89 18.36 12.21
C VAL A 597 -15.85 18.52 11.03
N ALA A 598 -16.30 17.42 10.44
CA ALA A 598 -17.05 17.47 9.17
C ALA A 598 -18.41 18.17 9.28
N LYS A 599 -19.12 18.03 10.42
CA LYS A 599 -20.43 18.66 10.66
C LYS A 599 -20.30 20.06 11.27
N GLN A 600 -19.27 20.32 12.07
CA GLN A 600 -19.11 21.57 12.81
C GLN A 600 -18.47 22.68 11.98
N ARG A 601 -17.55 22.34 11.07
CA ARG A 601 -16.85 23.34 10.26
C ARG A 601 -17.68 23.79 9.06
N PRO A 602 -17.94 25.11 8.89
CA PRO A 602 -18.82 25.62 7.84
C PRO A 602 -18.29 25.39 6.42
N GLU A 603 -16.98 25.20 6.26
CA GLU A 603 -16.33 24.91 4.99
C GLU A 603 -16.36 23.42 4.59
N LEU A 604 -16.87 22.55 5.47
CA LEU A 604 -17.01 21.11 5.25
C LEU A 604 -18.49 20.71 5.11
N VAL A 605 -18.72 19.48 4.62
CA VAL A 605 -20.04 18.90 4.41
C VAL A 605 -20.03 17.48 4.97
N TYR A 606 -21.07 17.16 5.72
CA TYR A 606 -21.33 15.82 6.27
C TYR A 606 -22.55 15.20 5.55
N PRO A 607 -22.46 13.95 5.05
CA PRO A 607 -21.30 13.05 5.09
C PRO A 607 -20.20 13.44 4.09
N VAL A 608 -18.95 13.11 4.42
CA VAL A 608 -17.78 13.41 3.57
C VAL A 608 -17.68 12.45 2.39
N ASP A 609 -16.90 12.79 1.37
CA ASP A 609 -16.77 11.95 0.18
C ASP A 609 -15.96 10.68 0.45
N MET A 610 -14.91 10.78 1.27
CA MET A 610 -13.99 9.65 1.48
C MET A 610 -13.36 9.62 2.88
N TYR A 611 -13.26 8.40 3.43
CA TYR A 611 -12.29 8.02 4.45
C TYR A 611 -11.22 7.13 3.81
N LEU A 612 -9.95 7.28 4.23
CA LEU A 612 -8.84 6.46 3.74
C LEU A 612 -7.88 6.11 4.88
N GLU A 613 -7.76 4.82 5.22
CA GLU A 613 -6.84 4.34 6.26
C GLU A 613 -6.31 2.92 6.03
N GLY A 614 -5.43 2.46 6.92
CA GLY A 614 -4.94 1.07 6.95
C GLY A 614 -6.03 0.05 7.31
N SER A 615 -5.80 -1.20 6.92
CA SER A 615 -6.80 -2.27 7.08
C SER A 615 -7.19 -2.60 8.52
N ASP A 616 -6.36 -2.26 9.50
CA ASP A 616 -6.69 -2.32 10.94
C ASP A 616 -7.88 -1.43 11.32
N GLN A 617 -8.13 -0.35 10.59
CA GLN A 617 -9.17 0.63 10.94
C GLN A 617 -10.60 0.11 10.74
N HIS A 618 -10.80 -1.05 10.11
CA HIS A 618 -12.09 -1.77 10.11
C HIS A 618 -12.55 -2.16 11.53
N ARG A 619 -11.60 -2.35 12.45
CA ARG A 619 -11.87 -2.61 13.89
C ARG A 619 -11.63 -1.38 14.77
N GLY A 620 -11.22 -0.27 14.17
CA GLY A 620 -10.89 0.98 14.84
C GLY A 620 -11.76 2.10 14.31
N TRP A 621 -11.13 3.09 13.67
CA TRP A 621 -11.75 4.36 13.35
C TRP A 621 -12.93 4.30 12.38
N PHE A 622 -12.90 3.41 11.37
CA PHE A 622 -14.02 3.27 10.44
C PHE A 622 -15.29 2.84 11.15
N GLN A 623 -15.15 1.88 12.07
CA GLN A 623 -16.26 1.31 12.82
C GLN A 623 -16.73 2.27 13.92
N SER A 624 -15.82 2.87 14.70
CA SER A 624 -16.24 3.81 15.74
C SER A 624 -16.90 5.07 15.16
N SER A 625 -16.41 5.57 14.02
CA SER A 625 -17.06 6.68 13.30
C SER A 625 -18.43 6.29 12.76
N LEU A 626 -18.56 5.09 12.17
CA LEU A 626 -19.83 4.56 11.69
C LEU A 626 -20.85 4.45 12.83
N LEU A 627 -20.49 3.77 13.93
CA LEU A 627 -21.41 3.48 15.02
C LEU A 627 -21.89 4.76 15.71
N THR A 628 -20.99 5.70 16.01
CA THR A 628 -21.37 6.99 16.62
C THR A 628 -22.22 7.84 15.70
N SER A 629 -21.91 7.87 14.39
CA SER A 629 -22.67 8.58 13.36
C SER A 629 -24.07 8.00 13.17
N VAL A 630 -24.20 6.68 13.08
CA VAL A 630 -25.50 6.00 12.90
C VAL A 630 -26.36 6.14 14.16
N ALA A 631 -25.78 5.97 15.35
CA ALA A 631 -26.50 6.17 16.61
C ALA A 631 -27.08 7.59 16.71
N ASN A 632 -26.36 8.59 16.20
CA ASN A 632 -26.80 10.00 16.25
C ASN A 632 -27.71 10.40 15.09
N ASN A 633 -27.38 10.01 13.86
CA ASN A 633 -27.99 10.56 12.63
C ASN A 633 -28.51 9.48 11.66
N SER A 634 -28.40 8.19 11.99
CA SER A 634 -28.84 7.06 11.14
C SER A 634 -28.17 6.98 9.75
N ILE A 635 -27.01 7.60 9.55
CA ILE A 635 -26.23 7.53 8.30
C ILE A 635 -24.74 7.28 8.57
N ALA A 636 -24.03 6.72 7.59
CA ALA A 636 -22.56 6.64 7.62
C ALA A 636 -21.93 8.04 7.48
N PRO A 637 -20.77 8.30 8.12
CA PRO A 637 -20.12 9.61 8.04
C PRO A 637 -19.34 9.82 6.73
N TYR A 638 -19.21 8.78 5.91
CA TYR A 638 -18.45 8.73 4.66
C TYR A 638 -19.27 8.09 3.55
N LYS A 639 -19.06 8.52 2.30
CA LYS A 639 -19.65 7.89 1.11
C LYS A 639 -18.77 6.76 0.55
N THR A 640 -17.46 6.90 0.65
CA THR A 640 -16.45 5.93 0.18
C THR A 640 -15.43 5.62 1.27
N VAL A 641 -15.04 4.36 1.40
CA VAL A 641 -13.91 3.93 2.24
C VAL A 641 -12.85 3.29 1.36
N LEU A 642 -11.64 3.85 1.38
CA LEU A 642 -10.47 3.29 0.73
C LEU A 642 -9.52 2.71 1.78
N THR A 643 -9.08 1.47 1.58
CA THR A 643 -8.21 0.77 2.53
C THR A 643 -6.88 0.40 1.88
N HIS A 644 -5.80 0.54 2.64
CA HIS A 644 -4.49 0.00 2.28
C HIS A 644 -3.96 -1.06 3.27
N GLY A 645 -3.05 -1.92 2.82
CA GLY A 645 -2.33 -2.89 3.62
C GLY A 645 -1.21 -2.27 4.46
N PHE A 646 -0.41 -3.12 5.11
CA PHE A 646 0.70 -2.70 5.95
C PHE A 646 2.02 -2.63 5.20
N THR A 647 2.94 -1.81 5.71
CA THR A 647 4.32 -1.78 5.20
C THR A 647 5.13 -2.93 5.78
N VAL A 648 5.72 -3.75 4.92
CA VAL A 648 6.51 -4.93 5.27
C VAL A 648 7.91 -4.86 4.66
N ASP A 649 8.87 -5.55 5.25
CA ASP A 649 10.20 -5.69 4.64
C ASP A 649 10.17 -6.67 3.44
N GLU A 650 11.32 -6.83 2.77
CA GLU A 650 11.50 -7.76 1.64
C GLU A 650 11.15 -9.22 1.96
N GLN A 651 11.09 -9.61 3.24
CA GLN A 651 10.72 -10.96 3.69
C GLN A 651 9.25 -11.04 4.11
N GLY A 652 8.45 -9.99 3.88
CA GLY A 652 7.05 -9.93 4.30
C GLY A 652 6.85 -9.74 5.80
N ARG A 653 7.91 -9.42 6.56
CA ARG A 653 7.79 -9.20 8.01
C ARG A 653 7.37 -7.76 8.26
N LYS A 654 6.46 -7.58 9.22
CA LYS A 654 6.06 -6.25 9.68
C LYS A 654 7.28 -5.41 10.04
N MET A 655 7.37 -4.20 9.50
CA MET A 655 8.45 -3.28 9.86
C MET A 655 8.26 -2.72 11.26
N SER A 656 9.30 -2.79 12.10
CA SER A 656 9.26 -2.18 13.44
C SER A 656 10.65 -1.78 13.92
N LYS A 657 10.70 -0.78 14.82
CA LYS A 657 11.95 -0.36 15.48
C LYS A 657 12.54 -1.49 16.35
N SER A 658 11.71 -2.35 16.96
CA SER A 658 12.18 -3.46 17.79
C SER A 658 12.82 -4.58 16.97
N LEU A 659 12.27 -4.88 15.79
CA LEU A 659 12.87 -5.82 14.84
C LEU A 659 14.09 -5.23 14.13
N GLY A 660 14.25 -3.90 14.15
CA GLY A 660 15.35 -3.17 13.52
C GLY A 660 15.32 -3.21 11.99
N ASN A 661 14.20 -3.61 11.39
CA ASN A 661 13.99 -3.68 9.94
C ASN A 661 13.21 -2.48 9.38
N GLY A 662 12.84 -1.51 10.21
CA GLY A 662 12.16 -0.29 9.78
C GLY A 662 13.13 0.77 9.25
N ILE A 663 12.76 1.42 8.16
CA ILE A 663 13.45 2.60 7.60
C ILE A 663 12.61 3.84 7.95
N ASP A 664 13.24 4.91 8.44
CA ASP A 664 12.55 6.18 8.68
C ASP A 664 12.34 6.91 7.34
N PRO A 665 11.13 7.43 7.04
CA PRO A 665 10.90 8.20 5.82
C PRO A 665 11.89 9.35 5.62
N ASN A 666 12.33 10.03 6.69
CA ASN A 666 13.31 11.12 6.58
C ASN A 666 14.69 10.63 6.14
N GLU A 667 15.08 9.39 6.48
CA GLU A 667 16.34 8.79 6.03
C GLU A 667 16.33 8.52 4.51
N ILE A 668 15.15 8.26 3.92
CA ILE A 668 15.01 8.10 2.46
C ILE A 668 15.13 9.47 1.77
N ILE A 669 14.50 10.48 2.37
CA ILE A 669 14.40 11.82 1.80
C ILE A 669 15.76 12.54 1.84
N GLU A 670 16.37 12.59 3.03
CA GLU A 670 17.60 13.33 3.29
C GLU A 670 18.87 12.49 3.04
N GLY A 671 18.72 11.16 2.96
CA GLY A 671 19.83 10.22 2.84
C GLY A 671 20.59 10.03 4.15
N GLY A 672 21.65 9.23 4.11
CA GLY A 672 22.55 9.02 5.24
C GLY A 672 22.83 7.56 5.55
N LYS A 673 23.60 7.35 6.63
CA LYS A 673 23.96 6.01 7.11
C LYS A 673 22.90 5.50 8.08
N ILE A 674 22.21 4.45 7.67
CA ILE A 674 21.19 3.76 8.48
C ILE A 674 21.71 2.39 8.92
N THR A 675 21.17 1.88 10.02
CA THR A 675 21.49 0.54 10.52
C THR A 675 20.23 -0.31 10.48
N LEU A 676 20.24 -1.36 9.66
CA LEU A 676 19.14 -2.30 9.52
C LEU A 676 19.53 -3.66 10.08
N LYS A 677 18.60 -4.35 10.74
CA LYS A 677 18.78 -5.74 11.17
C LYS A 677 18.33 -6.68 10.06
N GLN A 678 19.29 -7.43 9.52
CA GLN A 678 19.03 -8.50 8.56
C GLN A 678 19.45 -9.83 9.18
N ASN A 679 18.52 -10.78 9.32
CA ASN A 679 18.74 -12.07 9.98
C ASN A 679 19.36 -11.95 11.39
N GLY A 680 18.92 -10.94 12.16
CA GLY A 680 19.40 -10.69 13.52
C GLY A 680 20.78 -10.03 13.63
N LYS A 681 21.41 -9.65 12.50
CA LYS A 681 22.69 -8.95 12.45
C LYS A 681 22.53 -7.53 11.95
N ASP A 682 23.30 -6.61 12.52
CA ASP A 682 23.35 -5.22 12.06
C ASP A 682 24.05 -5.12 10.69
N LYS A 683 23.37 -4.51 9.73
CA LYS A 683 23.86 -4.15 8.41
C LYS A 683 23.82 -2.62 8.31
N GLN A 684 24.98 -2.00 8.14
CA GLN A 684 25.02 -0.59 7.76
C GLN A 684 24.69 -0.45 6.27
N VAL A 685 23.78 0.46 5.98
CA VAL A 685 23.36 0.83 4.63
C VAL A 685 23.52 2.33 4.49
N GLU A 686 24.11 2.77 3.38
CA GLU A 686 24.22 4.19 3.06
C GLU A 686 23.20 4.51 1.97
N LEU A 687 22.14 5.24 2.34
CA LEU A 687 21.11 5.66 1.40
C LEU A 687 21.49 6.99 0.74
N PRO A 688 21.39 7.09 -0.59
CA PRO A 688 21.36 8.38 -1.28
C PRO A 688 20.20 9.24 -0.77
N ALA A 689 20.34 10.55 -0.86
CA ALA A 689 19.25 11.48 -0.61
C ALA A 689 18.27 11.45 -1.80
N TYR A 690 17.29 10.55 -1.73
CA TYR A 690 16.38 10.29 -2.83
C TYR A 690 15.34 11.40 -3.02
N GLY A 691 15.03 12.16 -1.97
CA GLY A 691 13.95 13.15 -1.96
C GLY A 691 12.57 12.55 -1.69
N ALA A 692 11.61 13.42 -1.39
CA ALA A 692 10.22 13.05 -1.15
C ALA A 692 9.56 12.43 -2.39
N ASP A 693 9.91 12.89 -3.60
CA ASP A 693 9.31 12.36 -4.82
C ASP A 693 9.57 10.85 -5.04
N VAL A 694 10.72 10.32 -4.59
CA VAL A 694 10.99 8.86 -4.69
C VAL A 694 10.16 8.07 -3.69
N LEU A 695 9.98 8.58 -2.47
CA LEU A 695 9.08 8.00 -1.49
C LEU A 695 7.62 7.98 -2.01
N ARG A 696 7.21 9.04 -2.70
CA ARG A 696 5.88 9.13 -3.32
C ARG A 696 5.73 8.21 -4.53
N LEU A 697 6.78 8.08 -5.33
CA LEU A 697 6.82 7.15 -6.46
C LEU A 697 6.66 5.70 -5.99
N TRP A 698 7.30 5.33 -4.87
CA TRP A 698 7.09 4.02 -4.23
C TRP A 698 5.62 3.77 -3.94
N VAL A 699 4.95 4.71 -3.27
CA VAL A 699 3.52 4.61 -2.93
C VAL A 699 2.65 4.41 -4.18
N SER A 700 2.97 5.10 -5.28
CA SER A 700 2.25 4.90 -6.54
C SER A 700 2.60 3.59 -7.26
N SER A 701 3.77 2.99 -7.00
CA SER A 701 4.25 1.82 -7.73
C SER A 701 3.69 0.49 -7.21
N VAL A 702 3.16 0.48 -5.99
CA VAL A 702 2.67 -0.71 -5.31
C VAL A 702 1.15 -0.83 -5.41
N ASP A 703 0.65 -2.07 -5.44
CA ASP A 703 -0.75 -2.34 -5.14
C ASP A 703 -0.95 -2.22 -3.63
N TYR A 704 -1.36 -1.03 -3.19
CA TYR A 704 -1.54 -0.73 -1.77
C TYR A 704 -2.67 -1.52 -1.11
N THR A 705 -3.53 -2.22 -1.85
CA THR A 705 -4.62 -3.03 -1.25
C THR A 705 -4.07 -4.24 -0.49
N ASN A 706 -2.85 -4.65 -0.83
CA ASN A 706 -2.07 -5.69 -0.18
C ASN A 706 -0.98 -5.10 0.74
N ASP A 707 -0.31 -5.96 1.50
CA ASP A 707 0.89 -5.53 2.23
C ASP A 707 1.99 -5.09 1.26
N VAL A 708 2.57 -3.92 1.51
CA VAL A 708 3.48 -3.24 0.59
C VAL A 708 4.95 -3.41 1.03
N PRO A 709 5.80 -4.05 0.20
CA PRO A 709 7.20 -4.21 0.53
C PRO A 709 8.00 -2.92 0.28
N LEU A 710 9.01 -2.68 1.11
CA LEU A 710 10.06 -1.70 0.85
C LEU A 710 11.44 -2.24 1.23
N SER A 711 12.44 -1.92 0.40
CA SER A 711 13.83 -2.20 0.65
C SER A 711 14.78 -1.21 -0.03
N GLU A 712 16.06 -1.31 0.31
CA GLU A 712 17.15 -0.59 -0.34
C GLU A 712 17.16 -0.79 -1.87
N ASN A 713 16.92 -2.03 -2.34
CA ASN A 713 16.92 -2.35 -3.77
C ASN A 713 15.74 -1.70 -4.49
N ILE A 714 14.55 -1.75 -3.89
CA ILE A 714 13.35 -1.10 -4.43
C ILE A 714 13.57 0.42 -4.50
N LEU A 715 14.12 1.03 -3.45
CA LEU A 715 14.43 2.47 -3.43
C LEU A 715 15.42 2.85 -4.54
N LYS A 716 16.46 2.05 -4.75
CA LYS A 716 17.43 2.27 -5.83
C LYS A 716 16.77 2.22 -7.21
N GLN A 717 15.95 1.20 -7.46
CA GLN A 717 15.22 1.06 -8.73
C GLN A 717 14.29 2.26 -8.98
N LEU A 718 13.58 2.71 -7.96
CA LEU A 718 12.70 3.88 -8.06
C LEU A 718 13.49 5.17 -8.28
N GLY A 719 14.66 5.32 -7.65
CA GLY A 719 15.60 6.41 -7.92
C GLY A 719 16.05 6.44 -9.38
N ASP A 720 16.38 5.28 -9.95
CA ASP A 720 16.78 5.15 -11.36
C ASP A 720 15.61 5.51 -12.30
N ILE A 721 14.38 5.07 -12.00
CA ILE A 721 13.18 5.40 -12.78
C ILE A 721 12.88 6.90 -12.71
N ARG A 722 12.94 7.49 -11.51
CA ARG A 722 12.82 8.95 -11.32
C ARG A 722 13.88 9.70 -12.14
N GLY A 723 15.11 9.19 -12.20
CA GLY A 723 16.18 9.74 -13.04
C GLY A 723 15.86 9.68 -14.54
N LYS A 724 15.30 8.57 -15.02
CA LYS A 724 14.87 8.43 -16.43
C LYS A 724 13.78 9.44 -16.79
N ILE A 725 12.75 9.59 -15.96
CA ILE A 725 11.68 10.58 -16.17
C ILE A 725 12.26 12.00 -16.25
N ARG A 726 13.14 12.36 -15.30
CA ARG A 726 13.81 13.67 -15.30
C ARG A 726 14.66 13.90 -16.55
N ASN A 727 15.39 12.88 -17.02
CA ASN A 727 16.22 12.99 -18.22
C ASN A 727 15.37 13.15 -19.49
N THR A 728 14.23 12.46 -19.59
CA THR A 728 13.27 12.66 -20.68
C THR A 728 12.75 14.10 -20.67
N ALA A 729 12.32 14.61 -19.51
CA ALA A 729 11.88 16.00 -19.38
C ALA A 729 12.99 17.01 -19.72
N ARG A 730 14.23 16.73 -19.28
CA ARG A 730 15.40 17.56 -19.61
C ARG A 730 15.66 17.60 -21.11
N PHE A 731 15.55 16.47 -21.80
CA PHE A 731 15.72 16.40 -23.26
C PHE A 731 14.66 17.25 -23.96
N LEU A 732 13.40 17.14 -23.54
CA LEU A 732 12.30 17.95 -24.06
C LEU A 732 12.58 19.45 -23.84
N LEU A 733 12.84 19.86 -22.59
CA LEU A 733 13.18 21.24 -22.23
C LEU A 733 14.34 21.81 -23.05
N GLY A 734 15.42 21.04 -23.17
CA GLY A 734 16.63 21.46 -23.89
C GLY A 734 16.38 21.75 -25.37
N ASN A 735 15.44 21.05 -25.98
CA ASN A 735 15.08 21.21 -27.38
C ASN A 735 13.97 22.23 -27.63
N LEU A 736 13.46 22.88 -26.58
CA LEU A 736 12.42 23.91 -26.66
C LEU A 736 12.94 25.32 -26.34
N HIS A 737 14.26 25.49 -26.11
CA HIS A 737 14.86 26.75 -25.69
C HIS A 737 14.66 27.94 -26.64
N ASP A 738 14.37 27.65 -27.91
CA ASP A 738 14.14 28.61 -28.99
C ASP A 738 12.73 28.46 -29.61
N PHE A 739 11.79 27.88 -28.86
CA PHE A 739 10.41 27.64 -29.27
C PHE A 739 9.43 28.48 -28.44
N ASP A 740 8.57 29.23 -29.12
CA ASP A 740 7.44 29.96 -28.53
C ASP A 740 6.13 29.38 -29.08
N PRO A 741 5.35 28.60 -28.29
CA PRO A 741 4.12 27.97 -28.77
C PRO A 741 3.11 28.96 -29.36
N ALA A 742 3.11 30.23 -28.93
CA ALA A 742 2.19 31.22 -29.48
C ALA A 742 2.53 31.67 -30.91
N LYS A 743 3.75 31.40 -31.38
CA LYS A 743 4.26 31.82 -32.70
C LYS A 743 4.64 30.65 -33.59
N ASP A 744 5.24 29.62 -32.98
CA ASP A 744 5.94 28.56 -33.67
C ASP A 744 5.15 27.25 -33.72
N ALA A 745 4.05 27.13 -32.96
CA ALA A 745 3.24 25.93 -32.95
C ALA A 745 2.59 25.68 -34.31
N VAL A 746 2.60 24.42 -34.74
CA VAL A 746 2.04 23.99 -36.03
C VAL A 746 0.66 23.34 -35.83
N PRO A 747 -0.37 23.69 -36.64
CA PRO A 747 -1.69 23.07 -36.57
C PRO A 747 -1.65 21.55 -36.81
N TYR A 748 -2.58 20.81 -36.19
CA TYR A 748 -2.62 19.35 -36.22
C TYR A 748 -2.68 18.78 -37.64
N GLU A 749 -3.43 19.42 -38.54
CA GLU A 749 -3.65 19.00 -39.92
C GLU A 749 -2.37 19.05 -40.76
N GLU A 750 -1.44 19.94 -40.38
CA GLU A 750 -0.16 20.13 -41.05
C GLU A 750 0.94 19.22 -40.47
N LEU A 751 0.70 18.61 -39.30
CA LEU A 751 1.71 17.76 -38.67
C LEU A 751 2.00 16.49 -39.51
N PRO A 752 3.28 16.11 -39.64
CA PRO A 752 3.69 14.82 -40.18
C PRO A 752 2.98 13.64 -39.51
N GLU A 753 2.89 12.51 -40.21
CA GLU A 753 2.22 11.32 -39.68
C GLU A 753 2.83 10.83 -38.36
N ILE A 754 4.16 10.86 -38.20
CA ILE A 754 4.82 10.44 -36.95
C ILE A 754 4.42 11.30 -35.76
N ASP A 755 4.21 12.60 -36.00
CA ASP A 755 3.87 13.59 -34.99
C ASP A 755 2.39 13.46 -34.59
N ARG A 756 1.49 13.27 -35.58
CA ARG A 756 0.07 12.94 -35.33
C ARG A 756 -0.09 11.60 -34.63
N TYR A 757 0.68 10.58 -35.02
CA TYR A 757 0.73 9.29 -34.33
C TYR A 757 1.17 9.45 -32.88
N MET A 758 2.14 10.32 -32.60
CA MET A 758 2.58 10.56 -31.23
C MET A 758 1.54 11.28 -30.38
N LEU A 759 0.76 12.22 -30.96
CA LEU A 759 -0.40 12.82 -30.30
C LEU A 759 -1.50 11.77 -30.00
N HIS A 760 -1.76 10.85 -30.94
CA HIS A 760 -2.64 9.73 -30.70
C HIS A 760 -2.14 8.83 -29.55
N ARG A 761 -0.86 8.44 -29.58
CA ARG A 761 -0.26 7.59 -28.54
C ARG A 761 -0.30 8.27 -27.16
N MET A 762 -0.07 9.58 -27.10
CA MET A 762 -0.23 10.35 -25.87
C MET A 762 -1.67 10.34 -25.36
N THR A 763 -2.66 10.41 -26.26
CA THR A 763 -4.08 10.30 -25.90
C THR A 763 -4.35 8.98 -25.17
N GLU A 764 -3.94 7.85 -25.76
CA GLU A 764 -4.11 6.53 -25.13
C GLU A 764 -3.41 6.43 -23.77
N VAL A 765 -2.16 6.90 -23.66
CA VAL A 765 -1.39 6.88 -22.41
C VAL A 765 -2.08 7.71 -21.33
N PHE A 766 -2.49 8.93 -21.65
CA PHE A 766 -3.05 9.84 -20.65
C PHE A 766 -4.51 9.52 -20.30
N GLU A 767 -5.25 8.85 -21.19
CA GLU A 767 -6.52 8.19 -20.85
C GLU A 767 -6.30 7.02 -19.87
N GLU A 768 -5.30 6.16 -20.09
CA GLU A 768 -4.95 5.09 -19.15
C GLU A 768 -4.50 5.64 -17.79
N VAL A 769 -3.68 6.69 -17.79
CA VAL A 769 -3.30 7.40 -16.56
C VAL A 769 -4.53 7.96 -15.86
N THR A 770 -5.43 8.62 -16.58
CA THR A 770 -6.66 9.18 -16.00
C THR A 770 -7.52 8.07 -15.39
N ALA A 771 -7.71 6.96 -16.09
CA ALA A 771 -8.44 5.80 -15.58
C ALA A 771 -7.80 5.22 -14.31
N ALA A 772 -6.47 5.15 -14.25
CA ALA A 772 -5.75 4.69 -13.07
C ALA A 772 -5.99 5.56 -11.83
N PHE A 773 -6.08 6.89 -12.00
CA PHE A 773 -6.43 7.81 -10.91
C PHE A 773 -7.91 7.71 -10.51
N GLU A 774 -8.82 7.60 -11.48
CA GLU A 774 -10.26 7.48 -11.23
C GLU A 774 -10.64 6.16 -10.53
N SER A 775 -9.91 5.08 -10.83
CA SER A 775 -10.06 3.79 -10.17
C SER A 775 -9.19 3.63 -8.92
N TYR A 776 -8.40 4.63 -8.56
CA TYR A 776 -7.40 4.60 -7.48
C TYR A 776 -6.35 3.48 -7.63
N GLN A 777 -6.06 3.01 -8.85
CA GLN A 777 -5.06 1.97 -9.13
C GLN A 777 -3.74 2.61 -9.59
N PHE A 778 -3.06 3.32 -8.69
CA PHE A 778 -1.88 4.14 -9.04
C PHE A 778 -0.70 3.35 -9.64
N PHE A 779 -0.59 2.04 -9.36
CA PHE A 779 0.45 1.20 -9.97
C PHE A 779 0.34 1.12 -11.50
N ARG A 780 -0.88 1.27 -12.05
CA ARG A 780 -1.11 1.34 -13.49
C ARG A 780 -0.59 2.65 -14.07
N PHE A 781 -0.78 3.78 -13.36
CA PHE A 781 -0.14 5.05 -13.71
C PHE A 781 1.38 4.90 -13.75
N PHE A 782 1.98 4.27 -12.74
CA PHE A 782 3.43 4.05 -12.69
C PHE A 782 3.94 3.27 -13.92
N GLN A 783 3.25 2.18 -14.28
CA GLN A 783 3.57 1.36 -15.46
C GLN A 783 3.41 2.13 -16.77
N ALA A 784 2.29 2.82 -16.96
CA ALA A 784 2.00 3.63 -18.15
C ALA A 784 3.03 4.75 -18.33
N LEU A 785 3.37 5.47 -17.25
CA LEU A 785 4.37 6.54 -17.25
C LEU A 785 5.76 6.02 -17.63
N GLN A 786 6.19 4.90 -17.01
CA GLN A 786 7.48 4.32 -17.30
C GLN A 786 7.59 3.89 -18.77
N ASN A 787 6.56 3.21 -19.28
CA ASN A 787 6.51 2.79 -20.67
C ASN A 787 6.50 3.98 -21.63
N PHE A 788 5.73 5.03 -21.34
CA PHE A 788 5.68 6.22 -22.16
C PHE A 788 7.04 6.92 -22.25
N CYS A 789 7.69 7.19 -21.10
CA CYS A 789 8.98 7.86 -21.07
C CYS A 789 10.11 7.06 -21.76
N VAL A 790 10.12 5.73 -21.58
CA VAL A 790 11.22 4.87 -22.08
C VAL A 790 10.94 4.39 -23.50
N VAL A 791 9.78 3.78 -23.75
CA VAL A 791 9.48 3.06 -25.00
C VAL A 791 8.98 4.01 -26.08
N ASP A 792 8.02 4.87 -25.76
CA ASP A 792 7.37 5.75 -26.75
C ASP A 792 8.18 7.02 -27.01
N LEU A 793 8.67 7.68 -25.96
CA LEU A 793 9.49 8.89 -26.10
C LEU A 793 10.96 8.55 -26.37
N SER A 794 11.70 8.07 -25.36
CA SER A 794 13.16 7.97 -25.43
C SER A 794 13.67 7.04 -26.54
N ASN A 795 13.14 5.81 -26.61
CA ASN A 795 13.65 4.79 -27.54
C ASN A 795 13.07 4.96 -28.96
N PHE A 796 11.94 5.64 -29.10
CA PHE A 796 11.23 5.76 -30.37
C PHE A 796 11.23 7.19 -30.90
N TYR A 797 10.35 8.05 -30.37
CA TYR A 797 10.03 9.35 -30.95
C TYR A 797 11.20 10.33 -30.87
N LEU A 798 11.78 10.49 -29.68
CA LEU A 798 12.89 11.43 -29.43
C LEU A 798 14.18 11.01 -30.13
N ASP A 799 14.38 9.71 -30.34
CA ASP A 799 15.56 9.20 -31.04
C ASP A 799 15.51 9.53 -32.54
N ILE A 800 14.35 9.32 -33.17
CA ILE A 800 14.09 9.73 -34.56
C ILE A 800 14.14 11.26 -34.68
N ALA A 801 13.58 11.98 -33.71
CA ALA A 801 13.49 13.43 -33.72
C ALA A 801 14.85 14.14 -33.72
N LYS A 802 15.93 13.52 -33.21
CA LYS A 802 17.26 14.14 -33.17
C LYS A 802 17.71 14.68 -34.52
N ASP A 803 17.45 13.97 -35.61
CA ASP A 803 17.81 14.46 -36.94
C ASP A 803 17.08 15.76 -37.28
N ARG A 804 15.77 15.85 -36.97
CA ARG A 804 14.97 17.07 -37.15
C ARG A 804 15.43 18.21 -36.24
N LEU A 805 15.65 17.90 -34.97
CA LEU A 805 15.97 18.91 -33.95
C LEU A 805 17.36 19.52 -34.17
N TYR A 806 18.32 18.69 -34.56
CA TYR A 806 19.74 19.05 -34.56
C TYR A 806 20.21 19.52 -35.93
N ILE A 807 19.69 18.93 -37.01
CA ILE A 807 20.21 19.15 -38.36
C ILE A 807 19.46 20.27 -39.08
N SER A 808 18.13 20.35 -38.93
CA SER A 808 17.36 21.43 -39.56
C SER A 808 17.71 22.80 -38.97
N ALA A 809 17.56 23.84 -39.78
CA ALA A 809 17.65 25.23 -39.35
C ALA A 809 16.57 25.58 -38.32
N GLU A 810 16.83 26.59 -37.49
CA GLU A 810 16.08 26.87 -36.26
C GLU A 810 14.57 27.09 -36.52
N ASN A 811 14.23 27.82 -37.58
CA ASN A 811 12.87 28.28 -37.88
C ASN A 811 12.14 27.47 -38.97
N THR A 812 12.66 26.31 -39.38
CA THR A 812 12.02 25.55 -40.46
C THR A 812 10.83 24.75 -39.97
N PHE A 813 9.83 24.62 -40.85
CA PHE A 813 8.63 23.82 -40.60
C PHE A 813 8.95 22.40 -40.11
N ARG A 814 9.97 21.77 -40.71
CA ARG A 814 10.48 20.44 -40.35
C ARG A 814 10.89 20.32 -38.88
N ARG A 815 11.42 21.39 -38.28
CA ARG A 815 11.83 21.44 -36.87
C ARG A 815 10.67 21.84 -35.96
N ARG A 816 9.87 22.83 -36.38
CA ARG A 816 8.74 23.38 -35.58
C ARG A 816 7.61 22.36 -35.35
N THR A 817 7.33 21.50 -36.31
CA THR A 817 6.38 20.37 -36.17
C THR A 817 6.73 19.47 -34.99
N CYS A 818 8.00 19.04 -34.90
CA CYS A 818 8.48 18.21 -33.79
C CYS A 818 8.47 18.96 -32.45
N GLN A 819 8.89 20.23 -32.42
CA GLN A 819 8.89 21.04 -31.19
C GLN A 819 7.46 21.26 -30.67
N THR A 820 6.47 21.39 -31.55
CA THR A 820 5.05 21.49 -31.18
C THR A 820 4.60 20.28 -30.35
N VAL A 821 4.84 19.07 -30.87
CA VAL A 821 4.48 17.83 -30.16
C VAL A 821 5.30 17.64 -28.89
N MET A 822 6.59 18.01 -28.89
CA MET A 822 7.43 17.96 -27.69
C MET A 822 6.97 18.90 -26.57
N ALA A 823 6.49 20.09 -26.92
CA ALA A 823 5.91 21.02 -25.95
C ALA A 823 4.64 20.45 -25.32
N ILE A 824 3.73 19.88 -26.13
CA ILE A 824 2.53 19.19 -25.66
C ILE A 824 2.90 18.01 -24.75
N ALA A 825 3.87 17.19 -25.15
CA ALA A 825 4.34 16.04 -24.37
C ALA A 825 4.91 16.47 -23.01
N LEU A 826 5.69 17.55 -22.98
CA LEU A 826 6.30 18.07 -21.76
C LEU A 826 5.26 18.62 -20.78
N GLU A 827 4.32 19.44 -21.26
CA GLU A 827 3.25 19.98 -20.41
C GLU A 827 2.36 18.88 -19.86
N ASN A 828 1.92 17.92 -20.69
CA ASN A 828 1.08 16.82 -20.23
C ASN A 828 1.84 15.86 -19.32
N LEU A 829 3.13 15.62 -19.54
CA LEU A 829 3.97 14.87 -18.62
C LEU A 829 4.02 15.55 -17.25
N ALA A 830 4.28 16.87 -17.19
CA ALA A 830 4.30 17.61 -15.94
C ALA A 830 2.95 17.55 -15.21
N ARG A 831 1.83 17.73 -15.92
CA ARG A 831 0.47 17.62 -15.35
C ARG A 831 0.17 16.22 -14.82
N ALA A 832 0.48 15.18 -15.60
CA ALA A 832 0.18 13.79 -15.25
C ALA A 832 0.95 13.31 -14.02
N ILE A 833 2.21 13.75 -13.85
CA ILE A 833 3.03 13.34 -12.70
C ILE A 833 2.80 14.21 -11.46
N ALA A 834 2.17 15.38 -11.58
CA ALA A 834 2.00 16.35 -10.49
C ALA A 834 1.35 15.80 -9.20
N PRO A 835 0.38 14.87 -9.22
CA PRO A 835 -0.13 14.28 -7.98
C PRO A 835 0.90 13.43 -7.23
N VAL A 836 1.82 12.79 -7.95
CA VAL A 836 2.78 11.81 -7.40
C VAL A 836 4.16 12.43 -7.23
N LEU A 837 4.79 12.83 -8.34
CA LEU A 837 6.11 13.49 -8.39
C LEU A 837 5.92 15.02 -8.35
N CYS A 838 5.29 15.51 -7.28
CA CYS A 838 4.80 16.88 -7.21
C CYS A 838 5.93 17.92 -7.31
N HIS A 839 7.10 17.63 -6.76
CA HIS A 839 8.22 18.58 -6.82
C HIS A 839 8.84 18.57 -8.22
N MET A 840 9.04 17.40 -8.83
CA MET A 840 9.54 17.30 -10.20
C MET A 840 8.61 17.96 -11.21
N ALA A 841 7.30 17.78 -11.07
CA ALA A 841 6.32 18.42 -11.95
C ALA A 841 6.43 19.94 -11.91
N GLU A 842 6.51 20.52 -10.71
CA GLU A 842 6.68 21.96 -10.51
C GLU A 842 8.05 22.43 -11.02
N ASP A 843 9.11 21.67 -10.77
CA ASP A 843 10.45 21.98 -11.28
C ASP A 843 10.46 22.02 -12.81
N ILE A 844 9.86 21.04 -13.48
CA ILE A 844 9.71 21.05 -14.95
C ILE A 844 8.96 22.30 -15.41
N TRP A 845 7.86 22.65 -14.73
CA TRP A 845 7.02 23.79 -15.07
C TRP A 845 7.76 25.13 -14.95
N GLN A 846 8.52 25.32 -13.87
CA GLN A 846 9.30 26.54 -13.63
C GLN A 846 10.44 26.74 -14.63
N TYR A 847 10.88 25.67 -15.29
CA TYR A 847 11.93 25.70 -16.31
C TYR A 847 11.40 25.71 -17.75
N LEU A 848 10.07 25.80 -17.97
CA LEU A 848 9.52 25.96 -19.31
C LEU A 848 10.13 27.21 -19.98
N PRO A 849 10.68 27.11 -21.21
CA PRO A 849 11.39 28.20 -21.87
C PRO A 849 10.46 29.27 -22.45
N TYR A 850 9.15 29.02 -22.40
CA TYR A 850 8.10 29.91 -22.88
C TYR A 850 7.13 30.25 -21.75
N LYS A 851 6.40 31.36 -21.94
CA LYS A 851 5.43 31.83 -20.95
C LYS A 851 4.20 30.93 -20.95
N THR A 852 3.77 30.54 -19.76
CA THR A 852 2.45 29.95 -19.54
C THR A 852 1.58 30.96 -18.78
N PRO A 853 0.24 30.89 -18.89
CA PRO A 853 -0.65 31.76 -18.13
C PRO A 853 -0.69 31.42 -16.62
N TYR A 854 0.01 30.36 -16.21
CA TYR A 854 -0.05 29.77 -14.88
C TYR A 854 1.32 29.82 -14.20
N LYS A 855 1.37 30.20 -12.93
CA LYS A 855 2.64 30.24 -12.18
C LYS A 855 3.08 28.85 -11.75
N SER A 856 2.12 27.98 -11.45
CA SER A 856 2.35 26.60 -11.02
C SER A 856 1.69 25.60 -11.96
N VAL A 857 2.26 24.41 -12.08
CA VAL A 857 1.66 23.28 -12.81
C VAL A 857 0.25 22.97 -12.29
N PHE A 858 0.01 23.14 -10.99
CA PHE A 858 -1.28 22.85 -10.35
C PHE A 858 -2.39 23.82 -10.75
N GLU A 859 -2.05 25.03 -11.19
CA GLU A 859 -3.01 25.99 -11.74
C GLU A 859 -3.38 25.66 -13.19
N SER A 860 -2.62 24.79 -13.87
CA SER A 860 -2.82 24.48 -15.28
C SER A 860 -3.90 23.43 -15.58
N GLY A 861 -4.43 22.78 -14.53
CA GLY A 861 -5.43 21.72 -14.62
C GLY A 861 -4.85 20.35 -14.96
N TRP A 862 -5.75 19.36 -15.11
CA TRP A 862 -5.41 18.00 -15.51
C TRP A 862 -4.93 17.92 -16.97
N VAL A 863 -4.45 16.75 -17.40
CA VAL A 863 -3.94 16.52 -18.76
C VAL A 863 -4.89 17.07 -19.83
N LYS A 864 -4.33 17.67 -20.88
CA LYS A 864 -5.10 18.20 -22.01
C LYS A 864 -4.99 17.26 -23.19
N ILE A 865 -6.12 16.75 -23.62
CA ILE A 865 -6.26 15.86 -24.77
C ILE A 865 -7.30 16.50 -25.69
N GLU A 866 -7.02 16.52 -26.99
CA GLU A 866 -7.97 16.97 -28.00
C GLU A 866 -8.55 15.77 -28.75
N GLU A 867 -9.85 15.81 -29.03
CA GLU A 867 -10.54 14.69 -29.68
C GLU A 867 -9.95 14.38 -31.07
N GLN A 868 -9.49 15.40 -31.78
CA GLN A 868 -8.87 15.26 -33.10
C GLN A 868 -7.56 14.44 -33.11
N TRP A 869 -6.90 14.28 -31.96
CA TRP A 869 -5.70 13.45 -31.85
C TRP A 869 -6.02 11.95 -31.88
N LYS A 870 -7.28 11.54 -31.70
CA LYS A 870 -7.67 10.13 -31.77
C LYS A 870 -7.74 9.66 -33.22
N ASN A 871 -6.76 8.85 -33.62
CA ASN A 871 -6.68 8.27 -34.95
C ASN A 871 -6.24 6.79 -34.91
N PRO A 872 -7.18 5.85 -34.65
CA PRO A 872 -6.88 4.42 -34.54
C PRO A 872 -6.31 3.81 -35.83
N GLU A 873 -6.73 4.29 -37.00
CA GLU A 873 -6.24 3.81 -38.30
C GLU A 873 -4.76 4.15 -38.48
N LEU A 874 -4.38 5.39 -38.17
CA LEU A 874 -2.98 5.83 -38.16
C LEU A 874 -2.17 5.00 -37.15
N ALA A 875 -2.73 4.74 -35.97
CA ALA A 875 -2.08 3.92 -34.94
C ALA A 875 -1.74 2.52 -35.45
N ALA A 876 -2.69 1.86 -36.12
CA ALA A 876 -2.48 0.53 -36.69
C ALA A 876 -1.37 0.52 -37.76
N LYS A 877 -1.32 1.54 -38.63
CA LYS A 877 -0.24 1.73 -39.60
C LYS A 877 1.12 1.88 -38.89
N TRP A 878 1.21 2.75 -37.90
CA TRP A 878 2.47 3.02 -37.19
C TRP A 878 2.93 1.88 -36.28
N GLN A 879 2.01 1.06 -35.76
CA GLN A 879 2.37 -0.18 -35.06
C GLN A 879 3.13 -1.14 -36.00
N LYS A 880 2.66 -1.33 -37.24
CA LYS A 880 3.38 -2.12 -38.26
C LYS A 880 4.75 -1.52 -38.57
N LEU A 881 4.84 -0.20 -38.76
CA LEU A 881 6.12 0.49 -39.02
C LEU A 881 7.12 0.33 -37.85
N ARG A 882 6.64 0.40 -36.59
CA ARG A 882 7.47 0.16 -35.40
C ARG A 882 7.95 -1.29 -35.32
N GLN A 883 7.13 -2.25 -35.72
CA GLN A 883 7.53 -3.65 -35.80
C GLN A 883 8.67 -3.81 -36.81
N ILE A 884 8.52 -3.26 -38.03
CA ILE A 884 9.56 -3.28 -39.07
C ILE A 884 10.85 -2.66 -38.55
N ARG A 885 10.79 -1.48 -37.90
CA ARG A 885 11.96 -0.85 -37.27
C ARG A 885 12.63 -1.78 -36.26
N GLY A 886 11.85 -2.47 -35.42
CA GLY A 886 12.38 -3.43 -34.45
C GLY A 886 13.10 -4.60 -35.11
N GLU A 887 12.58 -5.11 -36.22
CA GLU A 887 13.20 -6.20 -36.99
C GLU A 887 14.48 -5.76 -37.68
N VAL A 888 14.48 -4.59 -38.33
CA VAL A 888 15.68 -4.01 -38.97
C VAL A 888 16.77 -3.72 -37.93
N ASN A 889 16.40 -3.15 -36.77
CA ASN A 889 17.35 -2.89 -35.69
C ASN A 889 18.06 -4.17 -35.22
N LYS A 890 17.38 -5.32 -35.17
CA LYS A 890 18.03 -6.60 -34.80
C LYS A 890 19.16 -6.95 -35.76
N VAL A 891 18.96 -6.78 -37.06
CA VAL A 891 19.98 -7.09 -38.08
C VAL A 891 21.11 -6.04 -38.04
N MET A 892 20.78 -4.76 -37.85
CA MET A 892 21.80 -3.71 -37.70
C MET A 892 22.66 -3.91 -36.44
N GLU A 893 22.09 -4.35 -35.32
CA GLU A 893 22.88 -4.65 -34.11
C GLU A 893 23.81 -5.84 -34.31
N GLN A 894 23.42 -6.85 -35.10
CA GLN A 894 24.34 -7.93 -35.50
C GLN A 894 25.50 -7.39 -36.34
N ALA A 895 25.21 -6.57 -37.35
CA ALA A 895 26.22 -5.91 -38.16
C ALA A 895 27.16 -5.02 -37.33
N ARG A 896 26.65 -4.37 -36.28
CA ARG A 896 27.44 -3.55 -35.36
C ARG A 896 28.33 -4.39 -34.44
N ALA A 897 27.78 -5.48 -33.89
CA ALA A 897 28.54 -6.38 -33.01
C ALA A 897 29.75 -6.99 -33.73
N GLU A 898 29.61 -7.29 -35.01
CA GLU A 898 30.68 -7.81 -35.87
C GLU A 898 31.54 -6.71 -36.53
N LYS A 899 31.32 -5.44 -36.14
CA LYS A 899 32.08 -4.26 -36.58
C LYS A 899 32.01 -3.97 -38.08
N MET A 900 30.97 -4.45 -38.77
CA MET A 900 30.72 -4.06 -40.17
C MET A 900 30.29 -2.59 -40.24
N ILE A 901 29.40 -2.18 -39.35
CA ILE A 901 29.03 -0.77 -39.13
C ILE A 901 29.42 -0.33 -37.71
N GLY A 902 29.74 0.95 -37.52
CA GLY A 902 29.99 1.54 -36.20
C GLY A 902 28.75 2.21 -35.61
N SER A 903 27.98 2.91 -36.44
CA SER A 903 26.70 3.55 -36.09
C SER A 903 25.59 3.10 -37.05
N SER A 904 24.31 3.26 -36.68
CA SER A 904 23.20 2.96 -37.61
C SER A 904 23.26 3.80 -38.89
N LEU A 905 23.81 5.01 -38.82
CA LEU A 905 24.00 5.88 -39.99
C LEU A 905 25.06 5.34 -40.95
N ASP A 906 25.89 4.38 -40.57
CA ASP A 906 26.85 3.76 -41.50
C ASP A 906 26.16 2.71 -42.40
N ALA A 907 24.88 2.41 -42.15
CA ALA A 907 24.14 1.35 -42.82
C ALA A 907 23.29 1.85 -44.00
N LYS A 908 23.22 1.01 -45.04
CA LYS A 908 22.15 0.97 -46.04
C LYS A 908 21.31 -0.27 -45.78
N VAL A 909 20.00 -0.07 -45.65
CA VAL A 909 19.04 -1.14 -45.37
C VAL A 909 18.36 -1.54 -46.67
N LEU A 910 18.40 -2.84 -46.98
CA LEU A 910 17.75 -3.44 -48.13
C LEU A 910 16.51 -4.19 -47.64
N LEU A 911 15.33 -3.92 -48.18
CA LEU A 911 14.09 -4.58 -47.78
C LEU A 911 13.43 -5.23 -48.98
N TYR A 912 13.09 -6.51 -48.86
CA TYR A 912 12.17 -7.19 -49.78
C TYR A 912 10.87 -7.48 -49.07
N VAL A 913 9.76 -7.11 -49.70
CA VAL A 913 8.42 -7.22 -49.15
C VAL A 913 7.56 -7.97 -50.16
N ALA A 914 7.09 -9.15 -49.78
CA ALA A 914 6.27 -10.00 -50.66
C ALA A 914 4.82 -9.51 -50.76
N ASP A 915 4.32 -8.87 -49.71
CA ASP A 915 2.99 -8.27 -49.67
C ASP A 915 2.97 -6.96 -50.47
N GLU A 916 2.18 -6.93 -51.55
CA GLU A 916 2.17 -5.80 -52.49
C GLU A 916 1.60 -4.52 -51.87
N GLU A 917 0.62 -4.63 -50.97
CA GLU A 917 0.03 -3.47 -50.30
C GLU A 917 1.05 -2.81 -49.36
N LEU A 918 1.70 -3.61 -48.51
CA LEU A 918 2.76 -3.14 -47.62
C LEU A 918 3.95 -2.59 -48.41
N ARG A 919 4.29 -3.22 -49.54
CA ARG A 919 5.35 -2.74 -50.43
C ARG A 919 5.04 -1.36 -50.98
N GLN A 920 3.81 -1.12 -51.46
CA GLN A 920 3.38 0.20 -51.93
C GLN A 920 3.40 1.24 -50.80
N GLN A 921 2.95 0.87 -49.59
CA GLN A 921 3.00 1.74 -48.41
C GLN A 921 4.44 2.14 -48.05
N LEU A 922 5.37 1.20 -48.04
CA LEU A 922 6.78 1.46 -47.76
C LEU A 922 7.46 2.25 -48.88
N GLN A 923 7.10 1.99 -50.14
CA GLN A 923 7.60 2.74 -51.28
C GLN A 923 7.18 4.21 -51.24
N ALA A 924 5.96 4.50 -50.79
CA ALA A 924 5.48 5.86 -50.57
C ALA A 924 6.27 6.61 -49.48
N LEU A 925 6.93 5.89 -48.57
CA LEU A 925 7.80 6.43 -47.53
C LEU A 925 9.30 6.41 -47.92
N ASN A 926 9.66 5.99 -49.14
CA ASN A 926 11.05 5.90 -49.59
C ASN A 926 11.27 6.67 -50.91
N PRO A 927 11.30 8.01 -50.86
CA PRO A 927 11.45 8.83 -52.06
C PRO A 927 12.87 8.70 -52.66
N PRO A 928 13.03 8.85 -53.99
CA PRO A 928 14.32 8.79 -54.65
C PRO A 928 15.23 10.01 -54.39
N SER A 929 14.68 11.12 -53.88
CA SER A 929 15.44 12.31 -53.47
C SER A 929 15.17 12.65 -52.01
N SER A 930 16.22 13.08 -51.31
CA SER A 930 16.26 13.38 -49.89
C SER A 930 15.91 14.82 -49.53
N LEU A 931 15.71 15.68 -50.54
CA LEU A 931 15.46 17.11 -50.38
C LEU A 931 13.95 17.38 -50.37
N PRO A 932 13.45 18.19 -49.42
CA PRO A 932 12.11 18.73 -49.47
C PRO A 932 11.81 19.39 -50.83
N PRO A 933 10.56 19.31 -51.33
CA PRO A 933 10.18 19.94 -52.58
C PRO A 933 10.50 21.45 -52.58
N GLY A 934 11.25 21.91 -53.59
CA GLY A 934 11.56 23.33 -53.81
C GLY A 934 12.94 23.82 -53.37
N ILE A 935 13.77 22.97 -52.76
CA ILE A 935 15.16 23.33 -52.39
C ILE A 935 16.11 22.98 -53.55
N LYS A 936 16.67 23.99 -54.22
CA LYS A 936 17.76 23.83 -55.20
C LYS A 936 19.11 24.06 -54.52
N LEU A 937 20.12 23.25 -54.86
CA LEU A 937 21.51 23.52 -54.46
C LEU A 937 21.92 24.89 -55.03
N PRO A 938 22.61 25.76 -54.27
CA PRO A 938 23.03 27.07 -54.77
C PRO A 938 23.94 26.90 -56.00
N GLU A 939 23.59 27.52 -57.13
CA GLU A 939 24.47 27.64 -58.29
C GLU A 939 25.41 28.85 -58.11
N ASP A 940 26.65 28.69 -58.57
CA ASP A 940 27.75 29.64 -58.46
C ASP A 940 27.45 30.96 -59.19
N THR A 941 27.11 32.01 -58.44
CA THR A 941 27.04 33.38 -58.96
C THR A 941 28.02 34.28 -58.24
N SER A 942 29.28 34.25 -58.66
CA SER A 942 30.20 35.38 -58.47
C SER A 942 30.95 35.70 -59.76
N GLN A 943 30.46 36.69 -60.52
CA GLN A 943 31.31 37.52 -61.37
C GLN A 943 31.99 38.56 -60.48
N PRO A 944 33.30 38.81 -60.62
CA PRO A 944 33.97 39.86 -59.86
C PRO A 944 33.82 41.19 -60.58
N GLU A 945 33.25 42.19 -59.90
CA GLU A 945 33.47 43.60 -60.26
C GLU A 945 34.81 44.06 -59.69
N ASP A 946 35.55 44.69 -60.58
CA ASP A 946 36.89 45.24 -60.49
C ASP A 946 36.89 46.50 -59.61
N ASP A 947 37.88 46.62 -58.73
CA ASP A 947 38.52 47.90 -58.40
C ASP A 947 39.83 47.65 -57.62
N THR A 948 40.91 47.91 -58.36
CA THR A 948 42.33 48.12 -58.04
C THR A 948 42.63 48.80 -56.68
N GLU A 949 43.74 48.60 -55.97
CA GLU A 949 45.15 48.77 -56.37
C GLU A 949 46.15 47.97 -55.50
N ALA A 950 47.32 47.72 -56.10
CA ALA A 950 48.37 46.78 -55.72
C ALA A 950 49.44 47.31 -54.76
N ILE A 951 50.16 46.40 -54.08
CA ILE A 951 51.64 46.48 -53.97
C ILE A 951 52.26 45.11 -54.24
N HIS A 952 53.06 45.07 -55.30
CA HIS A 952 53.94 43.98 -55.73
C HIS A 952 55.22 43.89 -54.89
N VAL A 953 55.71 42.66 -54.64
CA VAL A 953 57.12 42.31 -54.85
C VAL A 953 57.19 40.89 -55.45
N ALA A 954 57.65 40.81 -56.68
CA ALA A 954 58.11 39.60 -57.38
C ALA A 954 59.66 39.52 -57.24
N VAL A 955 60.45 38.50 -57.59
CA VAL A 955 60.48 37.35 -58.51
C VAL A 955 61.55 36.40 -57.85
N GLU A 956 61.63 35.08 -58.03
CA GLU A 956 62.23 34.45 -59.23
C GLU A 956 62.23 32.92 -59.12
N VAL A 957 62.00 32.30 -60.27
CA VAL A 957 61.83 30.87 -60.54
C VAL A 957 63.15 30.26 -61.00
N ALA A 958 63.43 29.01 -60.62
CA ALA A 958 64.33 28.12 -61.34
C ALA A 958 63.76 26.68 -61.35
N PRO A 959 63.75 25.96 -62.49
CA PRO A 959 63.40 24.54 -62.60
C PRO A 959 64.69 23.69 -62.78
N PRO A 960 64.68 22.37 -63.09
CA PRO A 960 63.59 21.40 -63.27
C PRO A 960 63.81 20.02 -62.58
N GLU A 961 62.90 19.08 -62.87
CA GLU A 961 63.08 17.61 -63.05
C GLU A 961 62.60 16.58 -62.00
N GLU A 962 61.67 15.75 -62.51
CA GLU A 962 61.44 14.29 -62.42
C GLU A 962 61.73 13.49 -61.12
N LEU A 963 60.72 12.72 -60.71
CA LEU A 963 60.88 11.60 -59.78
C LEU A 963 59.91 10.46 -60.09
N ALA A 964 60.48 9.33 -60.53
CA ALA A 964 59.84 8.03 -60.51
C ALA A 964 60.84 6.91 -60.11
N LEU A 965 60.41 6.11 -59.12
CA LEU A 965 60.62 4.66 -58.93
C LEU A 965 61.85 4.06 -58.18
N VAL A 966 61.49 3.20 -57.20
CA VAL A 966 62.06 1.88 -56.76
C VAL A 966 62.67 1.74 -55.33
N VAL A 967 61.85 1.16 -54.43
CA VAL A 967 62.03 -0.03 -53.54
C VAL A 967 63.35 -0.29 -52.75
N GLU A 968 63.29 -0.32 -51.39
CA GLU A 968 63.47 -1.49 -50.45
C GLU A 968 64.15 -1.20 -49.05
N LYS A 969 63.52 -1.76 -47.99
CA LYS A 969 64.00 -2.38 -46.70
C LYS A 969 64.91 -1.68 -45.64
N ALA A 970 64.31 -1.56 -44.43
CA ALA A 970 64.72 -1.87 -43.01
C ALA A 970 66.15 -1.61 -42.46
N PRO A 971 66.29 -1.19 -41.16
CA PRO A 971 66.76 -2.15 -40.11
C PRO A 971 66.35 -1.93 -38.62
N GLN A 972 66.36 -3.08 -37.89
CA GLN A 972 66.79 -3.44 -36.50
C GLN A 972 66.27 -2.70 -35.23
N LYS A 973 65.47 -3.34 -34.36
CA LYS A 973 65.74 -4.37 -33.30
C LYS A 973 66.54 -3.89 -32.07
N SER A 974 65.85 -3.68 -30.94
CA SER A 974 66.43 -3.71 -29.58
C SER A 974 65.94 -4.97 -28.83
N GLN A 975 66.90 -5.69 -28.24
CA GLN A 975 66.69 -6.93 -27.48
C GLN A 975 66.14 -6.64 -26.08
N LEU A 976 64.99 -7.24 -25.73
CA LEU A 976 64.59 -7.41 -24.34
C LEU A 976 65.07 -8.78 -23.82
N SER A 977 65.80 -8.73 -22.71
CA SER A 977 66.58 -9.82 -22.12
C SER A 977 65.75 -10.96 -21.52
N PHE A 978 66.18 -12.21 -21.80
CA PHE A 978 65.69 -13.47 -21.21
C PHE A 978 65.75 -13.51 -19.66
N LYS A 979 66.48 -12.61 -19.01
CA LYS A 979 66.52 -12.54 -17.53
C LYS A 979 65.23 -11.99 -16.90
N LYS A 980 64.37 -11.26 -17.62
CA LYS A 980 63.09 -10.76 -17.08
C LYS A 980 61.96 -11.79 -17.14
N VAL A 981 62.00 -12.71 -18.10
CA VAL A 981 60.98 -13.78 -18.25
C VAL A 981 61.15 -14.85 -17.17
N ALA A 982 62.39 -15.19 -16.80
CA ALA A 982 62.67 -16.13 -15.72
C ALA A 982 62.18 -15.64 -14.33
N THR A 983 62.21 -14.33 -14.08
CA THR A 983 61.72 -13.74 -12.82
C THR A 983 60.19 -13.72 -12.74
N VAL A 984 59.49 -13.58 -13.87
CA VAL A 984 58.02 -13.61 -13.93
C VAL A 984 57.48 -15.03 -13.79
N ILE A 985 58.15 -16.03 -14.36
CA ILE A 985 57.76 -17.44 -14.23
C ILE A 985 58.01 -17.96 -12.80
N GLY A 986 59.08 -17.51 -12.13
CA GLY A 986 59.38 -17.88 -10.74
C GLY A 986 58.36 -17.35 -9.73
N ASN A 987 57.70 -16.22 -10.03
CA ASN A 987 56.72 -15.56 -9.16
C ASN A 987 55.26 -15.85 -9.56
N LEU A 988 55.04 -16.78 -10.51
CA LEU A 988 53.71 -17.15 -11.00
C LEU A 988 52.78 -17.73 -9.91
N PRO A 989 53.26 -18.52 -8.93
CA PRO A 989 52.40 -19.00 -7.83
C PRO A 989 51.86 -17.87 -6.96
N ASP A 990 52.70 -16.89 -6.62
CA ASP A 990 52.30 -15.74 -5.79
C ASP A 990 51.30 -14.83 -6.52
N TYR A 991 51.48 -14.63 -7.82
CA TYR A 991 50.52 -13.91 -8.67
C TYR A 991 49.18 -14.63 -8.81
N LEU A 992 49.20 -15.96 -8.86
CA LEU A 992 47.98 -16.77 -8.96
C LEU A 992 47.19 -16.76 -7.65
N ASP A 993 47.88 -16.79 -6.51
CA ASP A 993 47.25 -16.69 -5.18
C ASP A 993 46.65 -15.30 -4.95
N GLU A 994 47.35 -14.23 -5.34
CA GLU A 994 46.83 -12.85 -5.25
C GLU A 994 45.64 -12.64 -6.21
N PHE A 995 45.69 -13.23 -7.41
CA PHE A 995 44.59 -13.20 -8.39
C PHE A 995 43.36 -14.00 -7.92
N LEU A 996 43.56 -15.19 -7.34
CA LEU A 996 42.48 -16.02 -6.81
C LEU A 996 41.85 -15.42 -5.54
N GLN A 997 42.65 -14.78 -4.67
CA GLN A 997 42.09 -14.03 -3.53
C GLN A 997 41.29 -12.81 -3.99
N LYS A 998 41.75 -12.09 -5.03
CA LYS A 998 41.10 -10.86 -5.50
C LYS A 998 39.89 -11.10 -6.40
N TYR A 999 39.88 -12.19 -7.19
CA TYR A 999 38.86 -12.45 -8.21
C TYR A 999 38.18 -13.82 -8.10
N GLY A 1000 38.46 -14.62 -7.07
CA GLY A 1000 37.86 -15.94 -6.87
C GLY A 1000 36.32 -15.92 -6.80
N LYS A 1001 35.71 -14.90 -6.17
CA LYS A 1001 34.26 -14.71 -6.17
C LYS A 1001 33.70 -14.37 -7.55
N SER A 1002 34.42 -13.60 -8.36
CA SER A 1002 34.02 -13.25 -9.73
C SER A 1002 34.12 -14.46 -10.66
N LEU A 1003 35.14 -15.31 -10.50
CA LEU A 1003 35.29 -16.56 -11.23
C LEU A 1003 34.22 -17.60 -10.88
N ILE A 1004 33.79 -17.68 -9.62
CA ILE A 1004 32.64 -18.50 -9.20
C ILE A 1004 31.34 -17.97 -9.79
N THR A 1005 31.17 -16.65 -9.86
CA THR A 1005 29.98 -16.01 -10.46
C THR A 1005 29.92 -16.23 -11.97
N VAL A 1006 31.06 -16.12 -12.67
CA VAL A 1006 31.17 -16.45 -14.10
C VAL A 1006 30.96 -17.95 -14.31
N GLY A 1007 31.49 -18.81 -13.43
CA GLY A 1007 31.23 -20.25 -13.42
C GLY A 1007 29.74 -20.57 -13.31
N MET A 1008 29.04 -19.95 -12.35
CA MET A 1008 27.58 -20.11 -12.20
C MET A 1008 26.80 -19.57 -13.41
N LEU A 1009 27.22 -18.46 -14.01
CA LEU A 1009 26.61 -17.91 -15.23
C LEU A 1009 26.81 -18.86 -16.43
N VAL A 1010 27.99 -19.46 -16.57
CA VAL A 1010 28.26 -20.46 -17.61
C VAL A 1010 27.44 -21.73 -17.35
N THR A 1011 27.34 -22.19 -16.10
CA THR A 1011 26.48 -23.33 -15.74
C THR A 1011 25.01 -23.02 -16.01
N LEU A 1012 24.53 -21.82 -15.68
CA LEU A 1012 23.16 -21.38 -15.94
C LEU A 1012 22.88 -21.31 -17.45
N LEU A 1013 23.82 -20.79 -18.25
CA LEU A 1013 23.70 -20.77 -19.71
C LEU A 1013 23.69 -22.18 -20.31
N ILE A 1014 24.47 -23.11 -19.77
CA ILE A 1014 24.45 -24.52 -20.18
C ILE A 1014 23.10 -25.16 -19.81
N VAL A 1015 22.60 -24.94 -18.58
CA VAL A 1015 21.30 -25.46 -18.13
C VAL A 1015 20.17 -24.88 -18.98
N LEU A 1016 20.16 -23.58 -19.26
CA LEU A 1016 19.17 -22.95 -20.13
C LEU A 1016 19.22 -23.51 -21.55
N ARG A 1017 20.40 -23.80 -22.08
CA ARG A 1017 20.56 -24.39 -23.41
C ARG A 1017 20.08 -25.84 -23.44
N VAL A 1018 20.33 -26.62 -22.38
CA VAL A 1018 19.81 -27.99 -22.23
C VAL A 1018 18.29 -27.99 -22.08
N VAL A 1019 17.73 -27.09 -21.25
CA VAL A 1019 16.28 -26.93 -21.10
C VAL A 1019 15.65 -26.50 -22.42
N TRP A 1020 16.26 -25.59 -23.18
CA TRP A 1020 15.75 -25.17 -24.48
C TRP A 1020 15.78 -26.30 -25.52
N VAL A 1021 16.81 -27.16 -25.52
CA VAL A 1021 16.86 -28.37 -26.34
C VAL A 1021 15.81 -29.39 -25.90
N ILE A 1022 15.61 -29.58 -24.59
CA ILE A 1022 14.55 -30.49 -24.08
C ILE A 1022 13.17 -29.96 -24.44
N VAL A 1023 12.89 -28.66 -24.26
CA VAL A 1023 11.62 -28.03 -24.64
C VAL A 1023 11.41 -28.11 -26.16
N GLY A 1024 12.45 -27.88 -26.96
CA GLY A 1024 12.40 -28.06 -28.42
C GLY A 1024 12.16 -29.52 -28.84
N THR A 1025 12.68 -30.48 -28.08
CA THR A 1025 12.48 -31.93 -28.33
C THR A 1025 11.10 -32.40 -27.86
N VAL A 1026 10.58 -31.83 -26.77
CA VAL A 1026 9.23 -32.11 -26.25
C VAL A 1026 8.16 -31.49 -27.15
N ASN A 1027 8.38 -30.29 -27.68
CA ASN A 1027 7.48 -29.63 -28.63
C ASN A 1027 7.50 -30.27 -30.02
N SER A 1028 8.50 -31.09 -30.37
CA SER A 1028 8.56 -31.81 -31.64
C SER A 1028 7.97 -33.22 -31.58
N LEU A 1029 7.44 -33.66 -30.42
CA LEU A 1029 6.75 -34.94 -30.24
C LEU A 1029 5.22 -34.76 -30.38
N PRO A 1030 4.59 -35.20 -31.48
CA PRO A 1030 3.18 -34.92 -31.78
C PRO A 1030 2.16 -35.50 -30.79
N LEU A 1031 2.58 -36.43 -29.92
CA LEU A 1031 1.71 -37.15 -28.97
C LEU A 1031 1.53 -36.43 -27.62
N LEU A 1032 2.38 -35.44 -27.28
CA LEU A 1032 2.34 -34.75 -25.99
C LEU A 1032 1.33 -33.59 -25.96
N GLN A 1033 1.11 -32.91 -27.09
CA GLN A 1033 0.18 -31.77 -27.17
C GLN A 1033 -1.28 -32.20 -26.97
N THR A 1034 -1.70 -33.34 -27.55
CA THR A 1034 -3.01 -33.96 -27.31
C THR A 1034 -3.19 -34.43 -25.87
N SER A 1035 -2.10 -34.78 -25.16
CA SER A 1035 -2.17 -35.23 -23.77
C SER A 1035 -2.40 -34.07 -22.79
N PHE A 1036 -1.80 -32.90 -23.04
CA PHE A 1036 -1.99 -31.70 -22.23
C PHE A 1036 -3.36 -31.05 -22.42
N GLU A 1037 -3.91 -31.09 -23.63
CA GLU A 1037 -5.29 -30.64 -23.87
C GLU A 1037 -6.32 -31.54 -23.17
N LEU A 1038 -6.11 -32.86 -23.19
CA LEU A 1038 -7.00 -33.81 -22.50
C LEU A 1038 -6.98 -33.62 -20.98
N VAL A 1039 -5.78 -33.42 -20.40
CA VAL A 1039 -5.62 -33.15 -18.96
C VAL A 1039 -6.20 -31.78 -18.59
N GLY A 1040 -6.02 -30.76 -19.42
CA GLY A 1040 -6.61 -29.43 -19.24
C GLY A 1040 -8.14 -29.45 -19.31
N MET A 1041 -8.72 -30.23 -20.22
CA MET A 1041 -10.18 -30.43 -20.30
C MET A 1041 -10.72 -31.21 -19.10
N LEU A 1042 -10.03 -32.27 -18.66
CA LEU A 1042 -10.41 -33.02 -17.46
C LEU A 1042 -10.34 -32.16 -16.19
N TYR A 1043 -9.31 -31.32 -16.05
CA TYR A 1043 -9.17 -30.41 -14.92
C TYR A 1043 -10.25 -29.33 -14.94
N SER A 1044 -10.57 -28.79 -16.11
CA SER A 1044 -11.65 -27.81 -16.30
C SER A 1044 -13.03 -28.41 -16.02
N MET A 1045 -13.29 -29.64 -16.44
CA MET A 1045 -14.54 -30.35 -16.13
C MET A 1045 -14.69 -30.63 -14.64
N VAL A 1046 -13.61 -31.03 -13.95
CA VAL A 1046 -13.61 -31.25 -12.50
C VAL A 1046 -13.78 -29.92 -11.76
N PHE A 1047 -13.14 -28.84 -12.22
CA PHE A 1047 -13.29 -27.50 -11.66
C PHE A 1047 -14.72 -26.96 -11.80
N VAL A 1048 -15.35 -27.12 -12.96
CA VAL A 1048 -16.75 -26.74 -13.20
C VAL A 1048 -17.72 -27.61 -12.40
N LYS A 1049 -17.45 -28.92 -12.31
CA LYS A 1049 -18.28 -29.85 -11.52
C LYS A 1049 -18.22 -29.54 -10.02
N ASN A 1050 -17.05 -29.22 -9.48
CA ASN A 1050 -16.86 -29.01 -8.05
C ASN A 1050 -17.19 -27.58 -7.60
N ASN A 1051 -17.03 -26.57 -8.46
CA ASN A 1051 -17.18 -25.16 -8.06
C ASN A 1051 -18.38 -24.43 -8.68
N LEU A 1052 -18.97 -24.93 -9.79
CA LEU A 1052 -20.09 -24.26 -10.47
C LEU A 1052 -21.41 -25.04 -10.39
N LEU A 1053 -21.38 -26.37 -10.24
CA LEU A 1053 -22.58 -27.21 -10.29
C LEU A 1053 -23.21 -27.55 -8.92
N LEU A 1054 -22.59 -27.14 -7.80
CA LEU A 1054 -23.08 -27.39 -6.43
C LEU A 1054 -23.51 -26.12 -5.65
N ALA A 1055 -23.60 -24.96 -6.31
CA ALA A 1055 -24.08 -23.73 -5.68
C ALA A 1055 -25.63 -23.66 -5.69
N SER A 1056 -26.21 -23.37 -4.52
CA SER A 1056 -27.62 -23.42 -4.13
C SER A 1056 -28.58 -22.41 -4.81
N ASP A 1057 -28.22 -21.84 -5.96
CA ASP A 1057 -28.93 -20.66 -6.51
C ASP A 1057 -29.41 -20.83 -7.97
N ARG A 1058 -29.75 -22.07 -8.35
CA ARG A 1058 -30.26 -22.41 -9.69
C ARG A 1058 -31.53 -21.65 -10.09
N GLN A 1059 -32.39 -21.28 -9.14
CA GLN A 1059 -33.65 -20.60 -9.44
C GLN A 1059 -33.44 -19.10 -9.76
N ASN A 1060 -32.53 -18.42 -9.07
CA ASN A 1060 -32.22 -17.01 -9.34
C ASN A 1060 -31.47 -16.81 -10.66
N LEU A 1061 -30.54 -17.72 -10.99
CA LEU A 1061 -29.79 -17.64 -12.23
C LEU A 1061 -30.68 -17.93 -13.46
N ALA A 1062 -31.60 -18.88 -13.35
CA ALA A 1062 -32.58 -19.16 -14.40
C ALA A 1062 -33.57 -18.00 -14.61
N ALA A 1063 -33.96 -17.30 -13.53
CA ALA A 1063 -34.80 -16.11 -13.61
C ALA A 1063 -34.07 -14.91 -14.27
N ARG A 1064 -32.80 -14.69 -13.92
CA ARG A 1064 -31.95 -13.66 -14.55
C ARG A 1064 -31.64 -13.96 -16.02
N LEU A 1065 -31.37 -15.22 -16.37
CA LEU A 1065 -31.14 -15.59 -17.78
C LEU A 1065 -32.41 -15.43 -18.64
N LYS A 1066 -33.60 -15.64 -18.05
CA LYS A 1066 -34.86 -15.35 -18.73
C LYS A 1066 -35.11 -13.84 -18.87
N SER A 1067 -34.76 -13.02 -17.88
CA SER A 1067 -34.93 -11.56 -18.01
C SER A 1067 -33.98 -11.00 -19.07
N ILE A 1068 -32.73 -11.47 -19.10
CA ILE A 1068 -31.73 -11.07 -20.11
C ILE A 1068 -32.11 -11.55 -21.51
N GLN A 1069 -32.69 -12.75 -21.66
CA GLN A 1069 -33.22 -13.20 -22.95
C GLN A 1069 -34.42 -12.37 -23.42
N THR A 1070 -35.23 -11.84 -22.50
CA THR A 1070 -36.40 -11.02 -22.85
C THR A 1070 -35.99 -9.59 -23.21
N GLU A 1071 -35.02 -9.00 -22.51
CA GLU A 1071 -34.45 -7.66 -22.83
C GLU A 1071 -33.69 -7.64 -24.17
N VAL A 1072 -32.94 -8.71 -24.49
CA VAL A 1072 -32.17 -8.76 -25.75
C VAL A 1072 -33.06 -9.07 -26.97
N LEU A 1073 -34.23 -9.68 -26.78
CA LEU A 1073 -35.18 -9.98 -27.86
C LEU A 1073 -36.19 -8.86 -28.11
N ASP A 1074 -36.47 -7.98 -27.14
CA ASP A 1074 -37.34 -6.81 -27.35
C ASP A 1074 -36.61 -5.62 -28.00
N ASP A 1075 -35.30 -5.43 -27.75
CA ASP A 1075 -34.52 -4.34 -28.38
C ASP A 1075 -34.16 -4.59 -29.87
N THR A 1076 -34.40 -5.80 -30.37
CA THR A 1076 -34.21 -6.13 -31.80
C THR A 1076 -35.51 -6.12 -32.62
N ALA A 1077 -36.66 -5.87 -31.99
CA ALA A 1077 -37.96 -5.76 -32.66
C ALA A 1077 -38.39 -4.31 -32.96
N ASP A 1078 -37.79 -3.30 -32.30
CA ASP A 1078 -38.24 -1.89 -32.40
C ASP A 1078 -37.47 -1.03 -33.44
N MET A 1079 -36.32 -1.50 -33.95
CA MET A 1079 -35.59 -0.80 -35.04
C MET A 1079 -36.03 -1.21 -36.46
N GLY A 1080 -37.11 -1.99 -36.60
CA GLY A 1080 -37.60 -2.50 -37.88
C GLY A 1080 -38.94 -1.93 -38.37
N ARG A 1081 -39.58 -1.03 -37.62
CA ARG A 1081 -40.95 -0.54 -37.92
C ARG A 1081 -41.13 0.99 -37.89
N GLU A 1082 -40.14 1.77 -38.30
CA GLU A 1082 -40.39 3.22 -38.53
C GLU A 1082 -39.83 3.76 -39.85
N ILE A 1083 -39.83 2.92 -40.89
CA ILE A 1083 -39.66 3.38 -42.28
C ILE A 1083 -40.73 2.73 -43.16
N ARG A 1084 -41.93 3.31 -43.20
CA ARG A 1084 -42.86 3.39 -44.36
C ARG A 1084 -44.23 3.99 -43.99
N GLY A 1085 -44.54 5.15 -44.58
CA GLY A 1085 -45.87 5.75 -44.68
C GLY A 1085 -46.03 7.00 -43.81
N LYS A 1086 -46.52 8.15 -44.26
CA LYS A 1086 -47.27 8.53 -45.47
C LYS A 1086 -47.11 10.03 -45.73
N GLU A 1087 -47.11 10.36 -47.02
CA GLU A 1087 -47.57 11.61 -47.64
C GLU A 1087 -48.77 12.29 -46.94
N LYS A 1088 -48.79 13.63 -46.84
CA LYS A 1088 -49.49 14.61 -47.73
C LYS A 1088 -49.69 15.99 -47.07
N SER A 1089 -49.53 17.04 -47.90
CA SER A 1089 -49.68 18.49 -47.68
C SER A 1089 -51.10 18.95 -47.27
N PRO A 1090 -51.32 20.24 -46.90
CA PRO A 1090 -51.54 21.35 -47.87
C PRO A 1090 -50.80 22.68 -47.49
N GLU A 1091 -50.16 23.42 -48.40
CA GLU A 1091 -50.64 24.44 -49.37
C GLU A 1091 -50.90 25.88 -48.84
N LEU A 1092 -50.47 26.85 -49.68
CA LEU A 1092 -50.64 28.33 -49.72
C LEU A 1092 -49.72 29.20 -48.82
N GLU A 1093 -49.18 30.35 -49.23
CA GLU A 1093 -48.87 31.04 -50.50
C GLU A 1093 -48.17 32.38 -50.13
N GLN A 1094 -47.58 33.07 -51.13
CA GLN A 1094 -47.10 34.49 -51.18
C GLN A 1094 -45.64 34.77 -50.77
N GLU A 1095 -44.70 34.88 -51.73
CA GLU A 1095 -44.36 36.05 -52.58
C GLU A 1095 -43.48 37.10 -51.88
N THR A 1096 -42.20 37.24 -52.29
CA THR A 1096 -41.66 38.45 -52.95
C THR A 1096 -40.18 38.33 -53.39
N LYS A 1097 -39.97 38.35 -54.72
CA LYS A 1097 -38.96 39.08 -55.56
C LYS A 1097 -37.47 39.23 -55.13
N VAL A 1098 -36.58 38.48 -55.81
CA VAL A 1098 -35.57 38.87 -56.88
C VAL A 1098 -35.14 40.36 -56.94
N PRO A 1099 -33.86 40.79 -57.24
CA PRO A 1099 -32.84 40.21 -58.16
C PRO A 1099 -31.39 40.11 -57.61
N THR A 1100 -30.45 39.26 -58.07
CA THR A 1100 -29.85 38.96 -59.40
C THR A 1100 -29.03 40.10 -60.02
N GLN A 1101 -27.71 39.89 -60.16
CA GLN A 1101 -26.89 40.06 -61.38
C GLN A 1101 -25.43 39.69 -61.02
N THR A 1102 -24.91 38.56 -61.51
CA THR A 1102 -24.18 38.35 -62.79
C THR A 1102 -22.79 39.05 -62.75
N ASP A 1103 -21.68 38.38 -63.06
CA ASP A 1103 -21.34 37.98 -64.43
C ASP A 1103 -20.24 36.89 -64.52
N THR A 1104 -20.51 35.94 -65.44
CA THR A 1104 -19.67 35.26 -66.46
C THR A 1104 -18.29 34.68 -66.15
N GLU A 1105 -18.25 33.34 -66.28
CA GLU A 1105 -17.46 32.54 -67.22
C GLU A 1105 -16.04 32.95 -67.62
N SER A 1106 -15.09 32.04 -67.38
CA SER A 1106 -14.39 31.36 -68.48
C SER A 1106 -13.79 30.02 -68.01
N GLN A 1107 -14.22 28.93 -68.64
CA GLN A 1107 -13.59 27.61 -68.55
C GLN A 1107 -12.21 27.64 -69.20
N GLN A 1108 -11.19 27.16 -68.48
CA GLN A 1108 -10.04 26.47 -69.06
C GLN A 1108 -9.74 25.23 -68.20
N THR A 1109 -9.74 24.08 -68.88
CA THR A 1109 -9.32 22.76 -68.41
C THR A 1109 -7.88 22.75 -67.85
N PRO A 1110 -7.57 21.95 -66.81
CA PRO A 1110 -6.21 21.48 -66.60
C PRO A 1110 -6.10 20.01 -67.03
N ILE A 1111 -5.44 19.79 -68.17
CA ILE A 1111 -4.60 18.61 -68.35
C ILE A 1111 -3.19 19.06 -67.97
N THR A 1112 -2.76 18.71 -66.75
CA THR A 1112 -1.39 18.28 -66.47
C THR A 1112 -1.46 17.30 -65.30
N ASN A 1113 -1.14 16.04 -65.58
CA ASN A 1113 -0.75 15.06 -64.58
C ASN A 1113 0.55 15.56 -63.94
N ASP A 1114 0.46 16.25 -62.80
CA ASP A 1114 1.58 16.34 -61.87
C ASP A 1114 1.44 15.18 -60.87
N PRO A 1115 2.49 14.39 -60.60
CA PRO A 1115 2.45 13.33 -59.61
C PRO A 1115 2.24 13.93 -58.20
N LEU A 1116 1.45 13.24 -57.38
CA LEU A 1116 1.30 13.46 -55.94
C LEU A 1116 2.69 13.71 -55.29
N PRO A 1117 2.79 14.62 -54.29
CA PRO A 1117 4.07 15.03 -53.73
C PRO A 1117 4.85 13.83 -53.17
N MET A 1118 6.12 13.71 -53.57
CA MET A 1118 7.07 12.73 -53.03
C MET A 1118 7.52 13.17 -51.62
N THR A 1119 6.76 12.77 -50.59
CA THR A 1119 7.01 12.91 -49.12
C THR A 1119 7.16 14.31 -48.51
N ASN A 1120 7.00 14.39 -47.19
CA ASN A 1120 7.11 15.62 -46.38
C ASN A 1120 8.51 15.83 -45.75
N GLY A 1121 9.52 15.06 -46.15
CA GLY A 1121 10.88 15.14 -45.58
C GLY A 1121 11.02 14.70 -44.12
N VAL A 1122 9.98 14.08 -43.55
CA VAL A 1122 9.91 13.66 -42.13
C VAL A 1122 9.60 12.17 -42.00
N ASP A 1123 8.53 11.68 -42.64
CA ASP A 1123 8.01 10.32 -42.44
C ASP A 1123 8.78 9.25 -43.26
N GLU A 1124 9.95 9.58 -43.78
CA GLU A 1124 10.72 8.69 -44.65
C GLU A 1124 11.32 7.48 -43.90
N LEU A 1125 11.42 6.34 -44.59
CA LEU A 1125 11.93 5.09 -44.01
C LEU A 1125 13.33 5.24 -43.41
N ARG A 1126 14.23 5.97 -44.06
CA ARG A 1126 15.59 6.17 -43.55
C ARG A 1126 15.63 6.90 -42.21
N TYR A 1127 14.68 7.81 -41.96
CA TYR A 1127 14.57 8.52 -40.68
C TYR A 1127 13.94 7.61 -39.62
N LEU A 1128 12.89 6.88 -39.99
CA LEU A 1128 12.28 5.88 -39.11
C LEU A 1128 13.30 4.80 -38.66
N LEU A 1129 14.11 4.31 -39.59
CA LEU A 1129 15.11 3.26 -39.36
C LEU A 1129 16.45 3.80 -38.84
N ILE A 1130 16.64 5.12 -38.84
CA ILE A 1130 17.87 5.81 -38.41
C ILE A 1130 19.10 5.26 -39.17
N CYS A 1131 18.99 5.21 -40.50
CA CYS A 1131 20.07 4.79 -41.40
C CYS A 1131 20.28 5.83 -42.50
N SER A 1132 21.41 5.75 -43.22
CA SER A 1132 21.68 6.73 -44.28
C SER A 1132 20.83 6.49 -45.53
N GLN A 1133 20.58 5.22 -45.85
CA GLN A 1133 19.91 4.80 -47.09
C GLN A 1133 18.98 3.62 -46.85
N VAL A 1134 17.88 3.57 -47.59
CA VAL A 1134 16.94 2.44 -47.64
C VAL A 1134 16.63 2.13 -49.09
N GLU A 1135 16.66 0.86 -49.46
CA GLU A 1135 16.31 0.39 -50.80
C GLU A 1135 15.29 -0.73 -50.72
N LEU A 1136 14.19 -0.59 -51.46
CA LEU A 1136 13.20 -1.66 -51.62
C LEU A 1136 13.60 -2.49 -52.84
N VAL A 1137 14.03 -3.73 -52.63
CA VAL A 1137 14.51 -4.60 -53.72
C VAL A 1137 13.36 -5.40 -54.33
N ASP A 1138 13.43 -5.63 -55.64
CA ASP A 1138 12.38 -6.34 -56.40
C ASP A 1138 12.36 -7.86 -56.20
N SER A 1139 13.48 -8.44 -55.76
CA SER A 1139 13.68 -9.89 -55.69
C SER A 1139 14.35 -10.30 -54.39
N PRO A 1140 13.91 -11.39 -53.75
CA PRO A 1140 14.55 -11.91 -52.55
C PRO A 1140 15.99 -12.37 -52.81
N ALA A 1141 16.32 -12.73 -54.07
CA ALA A 1141 17.66 -13.14 -54.47
C ALA A 1141 18.73 -12.06 -54.21
N ALA A 1142 18.35 -10.78 -54.25
CA ALA A 1142 19.25 -9.66 -53.95
C ALA A 1142 19.77 -9.67 -52.49
N LEU A 1143 19.10 -10.41 -51.60
CA LEU A 1143 19.43 -10.51 -50.18
C LEU A 1143 20.10 -11.85 -49.82
N GLU A 1144 20.07 -12.85 -50.71
CA GLU A 1144 20.52 -14.21 -50.42
C GLU A 1144 22.02 -14.30 -50.13
N GLU A 1145 22.85 -13.50 -50.82
CA GLU A 1145 24.31 -13.52 -50.67
C GLU A 1145 24.83 -12.56 -49.60
N LEU A 1146 23.94 -11.80 -48.94
CA LEU A 1146 24.35 -10.83 -47.92
C LEU A 1146 24.76 -11.52 -46.62
N GLN A 1147 25.87 -11.06 -46.05
CA GLN A 1147 26.37 -11.53 -44.75
C GLN A 1147 25.39 -11.24 -43.61
N TYR A 1148 24.82 -10.03 -43.59
CA TYR A 1148 23.89 -9.60 -42.54
C TYR A 1148 22.49 -9.50 -43.14
N LYS A 1149 21.71 -10.54 -42.88
CA LYS A 1149 20.33 -10.66 -43.35
C LYS A 1149 19.43 -11.20 -42.25
N GLY A 1150 18.18 -10.81 -42.30
CA GLY A 1150 17.12 -11.30 -41.43
C GLY A 1150 15.88 -11.64 -42.23
N GLN A 1151 15.06 -12.53 -41.70
CA GLN A 1151 13.75 -12.84 -42.24
C GLN A 1151 12.72 -12.72 -41.12
N SER A 1152 11.63 -12.04 -41.39
CA SER A 1152 10.43 -12.04 -40.58
C SER A 1152 9.26 -12.59 -41.38
N ASP A 1153 8.10 -12.71 -40.73
CA ASP A 1153 6.85 -13.11 -41.38
C ASP A 1153 6.39 -12.10 -42.43
N THR A 1154 6.93 -10.88 -42.41
CA THR A 1154 6.46 -9.75 -43.25
C THR A 1154 7.52 -9.22 -44.23
N LEU A 1155 8.82 -9.41 -43.99
CA LEU A 1155 9.87 -8.96 -44.91
C LEU A 1155 11.17 -9.77 -44.81
N LEU A 1156 11.98 -9.70 -45.87
CA LEU A 1156 13.41 -10.02 -45.83
C LEU A 1156 14.20 -8.73 -45.69
N ILE A 1157 15.21 -8.76 -44.83
CA ILE A 1157 16.03 -7.61 -44.44
C ILE A 1157 17.47 -7.91 -44.80
N GLY A 1158 18.16 -6.96 -45.41
CA GLY A 1158 19.60 -6.96 -45.62
C GLY A 1158 20.21 -5.68 -45.08
N VAL A 1159 21.40 -5.78 -44.51
CA VAL A 1159 22.16 -4.61 -44.03
C VAL A 1159 23.54 -4.62 -44.67
N VAL A 1160 23.86 -3.54 -45.38
CA VAL A 1160 25.17 -3.30 -46.00
C VAL A 1160 25.71 -1.93 -45.57
N LYS A 1161 26.96 -1.61 -45.93
CA LYS A 1161 27.49 -0.26 -45.72
C LYS A 1161 26.79 0.72 -46.64
N ALA A 1162 26.50 1.92 -46.12
CA ALA A 1162 25.96 3.00 -46.91
C ALA A 1162 26.94 3.47 -47.99
N ASP A 1163 26.39 3.80 -49.16
CA ASP A 1163 27.15 4.27 -50.32
C ASP A 1163 27.57 5.74 -50.12
N GLY A 1164 28.69 6.13 -50.72
CA GLY A 1164 29.20 7.51 -50.70
C GLY A 1164 30.13 7.82 -49.53
N THR A 1165 30.20 9.09 -49.13
CA THR A 1165 31.07 9.54 -48.05
C THR A 1165 30.28 10.19 -46.91
N LYS A 1166 30.87 10.17 -45.71
CA LYS A 1166 30.23 10.65 -44.48
C LYS A 1166 30.22 12.17 -44.45
N CYS A 1167 29.05 12.77 -44.25
CA CYS A 1167 28.91 14.20 -44.02
C CYS A 1167 29.47 14.61 -42.65
N ASP A 1168 30.29 15.66 -42.60
CA ASP A 1168 30.92 16.14 -41.37
C ASP A 1168 29.94 16.80 -40.37
N ARG A 1169 28.75 17.18 -40.85
CA ARG A 1169 27.70 17.84 -40.03
C ARG A 1169 26.65 16.87 -39.50
N CYS A 1170 25.97 16.10 -40.36
CA CYS A 1170 24.88 15.21 -39.95
C CYS A 1170 25.27 13.73 -39.83
N TRP A 1171 26.52 13.38 -40.16
CA TRP A 1171 27.07 12.01 -40.10
C TRP A 1171 26.38 10.97 -40.98
N ASN A 1172 25.43 11.36 -41.83
CA ASN A 1172 24.89 10.50 -42.87
C ASN A 1172 25.91 10.31 -43.99
N TYR A 1173 25.89 9.14 -44.60
CA TYR A 1173 26.61 8.82 -45.82
C TYR A 1173 25.75 9.20 -47.02
N SER A 1174 26.33 9.97 -47.93
CA SER A 1174 25.68 10.39 -49.17
C SER A 1174 26.68 10.37 -50.31
N VAL A 1175 26.20 9.99 -51.50
CA VAL A 1175 26.96 10.04 -52.75
C VAL A 1175 27.16 11.48 -53.24
N HIS A 1176 26.39 12.43 -52.71
CA HIS A 1176 26.43 13.86 -53.08
C HIS A 1176 27.41 14.69 -52.24
N VAL A 1177 28.08 14.09 -51.23
CA VAL A 1177 29.15 14.77 -50.50
C VAL A 1177 30.32 15.01 -51.45
N GLY A 1178 30.71 16.28 -51.61
CA GLY A 1178 31.73 16.73 -52.55
C GLY A 1178 31.18 17.48 -53.77
N GLU A 1179 29.86 17.51 -53.97
CA GLU A 1179 29.24 18.23 -55.10
C GLU A 1179 29.26 19.77 -54.91
N SER A 1180 29.30 20.26 -53.67
CA SER A 1180 29.41 21.70 -53.38
C SER A 1180 30.87 22.15 -53.33
N SER A 1181 31.21 23.15 -54.14
CA SER A 1181 32.52 23.82 -54.08
C SER A 1181 32.74 24.60 -52.78
N LEU A 1182 31.67 25.21 -52.24
CA LEU A 1182 31.70 25.98 -51.00
C LEU A 1182 31.80 25.10 -49.74
N HIS A 1183 31.12 23.95 -49.75
CA HIS A 1183 31.04 23.04 -48.62
C HIS A 1183 31.30 21.58 -49.03
N PRO A 1184 32.54 21.22 -49.45
CA PRO A 1184 32.84 19.90 -50.04
C PRO A 1184 32.69 18.72 -49.07
N LEU A 1185 32.63 18.97 -47.76
CA LEU A 1185 32.46 17.94 -46.72
C LEU A 1185 30.99 17.75 -46.28
N LEU A 1186 30.05 18.45 -46.93
CA LEU A 1186 28.63 18.43 -46.58
C LEU A 1186 27.80 17.71 -47.63
N CYS A 1187 26.72 17.07 -47.18
CA CYS A 1187 25.73 16.45 -48.05
C CYS A 1187 24.68 17.46 -48.53
N GLU A 1188 23.86 17.02 -49.48
CA GLU A 1188 22.78 17.78 -50.10
C GLU A 1188 21.76 18.33 -49.10
N ARG A 1189 21.65 17.74 -47.91
CA ARG A 1189 20.76 18.19 -46.83
C ARG A 1189 21.37 19.28 -45.94
N CYS A 1190 22.67 19.20 -45.69
CA CYS A 1190 23.36 20.08 -44.74
C CYS A 1190 23.68 21.45 -45.34
N ILE A 1191 23.90 21.51 -46.65
CA ILE A 1191 24.12 22.77 -47.38
C ILE A 1191 22.91 23.72 -47.24
N PRO A 1192 21.68 23.32 -47.61
CA PRO A 1192 20.50 24.17 -47.43
C PRO A 1192 20.17 24.40 -45.95
N ALA A 1193 20.50 23.47 -45.05
CA ALA A 1193 20.33 23.68 -43.61
C ALA A 1193 21.18 24.85 -43.09
N LEU A 1194 22.41 24.99 -43.57
CA LEU A 1194 23.25 26.15 -43.24
C LEU A 1194 22.73 27.45 -43.87
N ALA A 1195 22.01 27.36 -44.99
CA ALA A 1195 21.36 28.49 -45.64
C ALA A 1195 19.98 28.84 -45.01
N GLY A 1196 19.55 28.13 -43.97
CA GLY A 1196 18.25 28.37 -43.31
C GLY A 1196 17.05 27.77 -44.03
N GLN A 1197 17.26 26.84 -44.96
CA GLN A 1197 16.24 26.36 -45.90
C GLN A 1197 15.80 24.91 -45.67
N PHE A 1198 16.41 24.17 -44.73
CA PHE A 1198 16.16 22.72 -44.48
C PHE A 1198 15.87 22.42 -43.01
#